data_AF-A0A974HHP3-F1
#
_entry.id   AF-A0A974HHP3-F1
#
_cell.length_a   1.000
_cell.length_b   1.000
_cell.length_c   1.000
_cell.angle_alpha   90.00
_cell.angle_beta   90.00
_cell.angle_gamma   90.00
#
_symmetry.space_group_name_H-M   'P 1'
#
loop_
_entity.id
_entity.type
_entity.pdbx_description
1 polymer ?
#
loop_
_entity_poly.entity_id
_entity_poly.type
_entity_poly.pdbx_seq_one_letter_code
_entity_poly.pdbx_strand_id
1 'polypeptide(L)'
;MGLLSQGSPLNWEETKKYADHVRHHGIVQFLHIYHKLKERQKDVLKWGDEVEYMLVSFDHVNKKARLLLKGGEILDTLQNRGEKINPNHPTLWRPEYGSYMIEGTPGQPYGGTMSEFNTVEDNMRKRRQEASSLLSENNSLCSITSFPRLGCPGFTMPEFPPTPVEQGASKSLFFPDQAIHKHPRFSTLTRNIRHRRGEKVAINVPIFKDQNTPSPFIERFPNDMDNEAVAAKPDHIYMDAMGFGMGNCCLQVTFQACSISEARYLYDQLATICPIMMALSAAAPFYRGYVSDIDCRWGVISASVDDRTKEERGLEPLKNSKYRISKSRYDSIDSYLSKCGEKYNDIDLIIDKEIYNQLITEGIDHLLAQHIAHLFIRDPLTLFEEKIHLDDANESDHFENIQSTNWQTMRFKPPPPNSDIGWRVEFRPVEVQLTDFENSAYVVFVVLLTRVILSYKLDFLIPLSKVDENMKMAQKRDAVKQGMFYFRKDISKAGIAVVDGCCSAQNGMESDPEEYTLMSIDTIINGKEGVFPGLIPILNSYLENMEVDVDTRCTILNYLKLIKKRASGELMTCARWMREFVASHPEYKKDSVITDRMNYDLIMKCNQIANDLTACPELLGVTVNKSKPSGNQSVPV
;
A
#
# COMPACT_ATOMS: atom_id res chain seq x y z
N MET A 1 7.52 -3.59 -13.16
CA MET A 1 6.12 -3.57 -13.64
C MET A 1 6.08 -3.44 -15.15
N GLY A 2 5.12 -4.10 -15.81
CA GLY A 2 4.91 -3.93 -17.26
C GLY A 2 4.48 -2.51 -17.57
N LEU A 3 5.03 -1.90 -18.63
CA LEU A 3 4.51 -0.63 -19.14
C LEU A 3 3.01 -0.79 -19.41
N LEU A 4 2.21 0.23 -19.06
CA LEU A 4 0.83 0.29 -19.49
C LEU A 4 0.80 0.23 -21.02
N SER A 5 0.27 -0.85 -21.57
CA SER A 5 0.06 -0.97 -23.01
C SER A 5 -0.98 0.05 -23.45
N GLN A 6 -0.67 0.76 -24.54
CA GLN A 6 -1.65 1.58 -25.24
C GLN A 6 -2.55 0.66 -26.08
N GLY A 7 -3.84 0.94 -26.08
CA GLY A 7 -4.85 0.16 -26.80
C GLY A 7 -6.23 0.79 -26.66
N SER A 8 -7.22 0.17 -27.30
CA SER A 8 -8.60 0.64 -27.37
C SER A 8 -9.42 0.01 -26.23
N PRO A 9 -9.70 0.74 -25.12
CA PRO A 9 -10.35 0.15 -23.96
C PRO A 9 -11.83 -0.13 -24.24
N LEU A 10 -12.26 -1.34 -23.87
CA LEU A 10 -13.66 -1.72 -23.91
C LEU A 10 -14.45 -1.08 -22.77
N ASN A 11 -15.68 -0.68 -23.04
CA ASN A 11 -16.63 -0.32 -21.97
C ASN A 11 -17.10 -1.57 -21.19
N TRP A 12 -17.88 -1.39 -20.13
CA TRP A 12 -18.32 -2.51 -19.29
C TRP A 12 -19.15 -3.55 -20.05
N GLU A 13 -20.12 -3.13 -20.85
CA GLU A 13 -21.00 -4.05 -21.58
C GLU A 13 -20.23 -4.88 -22.63
N GLU A 14 -19.17 -4.31 -23.20
CA GLU A 14 -18.24 -5.02 -24.08
C GLU A 14 -17.31 -5.95 -23.30
N THR A 15 -16.67 -5.46 -22.23
CA THR A 15 -15.75 -6.23 -21.38
C THR A 15 -16.44 -7.46 -20.79
N LYS A 16 -17.69 -7.29 -20.32
CA LYS A 16 -18.51 -8.35 -19.73
C LYS A 16 -18.71 -9.54 -20.67
N LYS A 17 -18.83 -9.31 -21.99
CA LYS A 17 -19.00 -10.38 -23.00
C LYS A 17 -17.79 -11.31 -23.08
N TYR A 18 -16.60 -10.81 -22.74
CA TYR A 18 -15.35 -11.55 -22.77
C TYR A 18 -14.87 -11.97 -21.37
N ALA A 19 -15.68 -11.77 -20.32
CA ALA A 19 -15.25 -12.05 -18.95
C ALA A 19 -14.85 -13.51 -18.73
N ASP A 20 -15.65 -14.46 -19.20
CA ASP A 20 -15.35 -15.90 -19.11
C ASP A 20 -14.18 -16.30 -20.02
N HIS A 21 -14.06 -15.67 -21.19
CA HIS A 21 -12.91 -15.85 -22.09
C HIS A 21 -11.60 -15.46 -21.40
N VAL A 22 -11.54 -14.27 -20.81
CA VAL A 22 -10.35 -13.79 -20.07
C VAL A 22 -10.06 -14.68 -18.86
N ARG A 23 -11.08 -15.14 -18.12
CA ARG A 23 -10.87 -16.08 -17.00
C ARG A 23 -10.28 -17.40 -17.49
N HIS A 24 -10.86 -18.00 -18.53
CA HIS A 24 -10.40 -19.28 -19.06
C HIS A 24 -8.95 -19.20 -19.55
N HIS A 25 -8.67 -18.26 -20.45
CA HIS A 25 -7.33 -18.07 -21.02
C HIS A 25 -6.30 -17.61 -19.96
N GLY A 26 -6.71 -16.80 -18.98
CA GLY A 26 -5.85 -16.43 -17.86
C GLY A 26 -5.41 -17.62 -17.00
N ILE A 27 -6.29 -18.62 -16.81
CA ILE A 27 -5.92 -19.87 -16.14
C ILE A 27 -4.96 -20.72 -16.98
N VAL A 28 -5.18 -20.79 -18.29
CA VAL A 28 -4.24 -21.48 -19.22
C VAL A 28 -2.85 -20.84 -19.18
N GLN A 29 -2.77 -19.51 -19.22
CA GLN A 29 -1.52 -18.75 -19.09
C GLN A 29 -0.81 -19.04 -17.77
N PHE A 30 -1.54 -19.02 -16.65
CA PHE A 30 -0.99 -19.38 -15.34
C PHE A 30 -0.44 -20.80 -15.30
N LEU A 31 -1.16 -21.77 -15.86
CA LEU A 31 -0.72 -23.16 -15.95
C LEU A 31 0.59 -23.27 -16.74
N HIS A 32 0.71 -22.58 -17.87
CA HIS A 32 1.93 -22.58 -18.67
C HIS A 32 3.13 -22.03 -17.88
N ILE A 33 2.94 -20.91 -17.16
CA ILE A 33 3.96 -20.33 -16.27
C ILE A 33 4.33 -21.33 -15.16
N TYR A 34 3.33 -21.90 -14.48
CA TYR A 34 3.53 -22.82 -13.37
C TYR A 34 4.28 -24.07 -13.81
N HIS A 35 3.84 -24.76 -14.87
CA HIS A 35 4.51 -25.97 -15.35
C HIS A 35 5.95 -25.72 -15.79
N LYS A 36 6.21 -24.57 -16.42
CA LYS A 36 7.56 -24.18 -16.86
C LYS A 36 8.49 -23.88 -15.68
N LEU A 37 7.98 -23.34 -14.57
CA LEU A 37 8.80 -22.71 -13.53
C LEU A 37 8.58 -23.23 -12.09
N LYS A 38 7.72 -24.22 -11.86
CA LYS A 38 7.45 -24.77 -10.52
C LYS A 38 8.69 -25.42 -9.87
N GLU A 39 9.56 -26.03 -10.68
CA GLU A 39 10.81 -26.66 -10.22
C GLU A 39 11.97 -25.66 -10.17
N ARG A 40 11.74 -24.38 -10.45
CA ARG A 40 12.77 -23.34 -10.39
C ARG A 40 13.22 -23.12 -8.94
N GLN A 41 14.52 -23.19 -8.74
CA GLN A 41 15.18 -23.10 -7.44
C GLN A 41 16.45 -22.25 -7.55
N LYS A 42 17.00 -21.85 -6.40
CA LYS A 42 18.29 -21.13 -6.29
C LYS A 42 18.28 -19.73 -6.92
N ASP A 43 17.11 -19.13 -7.09
CA ASP A 43 17.04 -17.71 -7.36
C ASP A 43 17.65 -16.93 -6.18
N VAL A 44 18.41 -15.87 -6.48
CA VAL A 44 18.98 -15.01 -5.45
C VAL A 44 17.95 -13.96 -5.02
N LEU A 45 18.09 -13.46 -3.80
CA LEU A 45 17.31 -12.31 -3.35
C LEU A 45 17.62 -11.11 -4.25
N LYS A 46 16.59 -10.69 -4.98
CA LYS A 46 16.49 -9.39 -5.66
C LYS A 46 15.28 -8.69 -5.07
N TRP A 47 15.36 -7.39 -4.84
CA TRP A 47 14.24 -6.67 -4.24
C TRP A 47 14.23 -5.21 -4.66
N GLY A 48 13.12 -4.53 -4.46
CA GLY A 48 12.96 -3.13 -4.82
C GLY A 48 11.74 -2.52 -4.12
N ASP A 49 11.82 -1.22 -3.89
CA ASP A 49 10.72 -0.42 -3.38
C ASP A 49 10.01 0.34 -4.50
N GLU A 50 8.75 0.67 -4.26
CA GLU A 50 7.92 1.51 -5.11
C GLU A 50 7.38 2.64 -4.23
N VAL A 51 7.70 3.89 -4.60
CA VAL A 51 7.28 5.09 -3.87
C VAL A 51 6.39 5.93 -4.76
N GLU A 52 5.18 6.20 -4.28
CA GLU A 52 4.22 7.04 -4.97
C GLU A 52 4.30 8.49 -4.46
N TYR A 53 4.23 9.45 -5.38
CA TYR A 53 4.36 10.88 -5.10
C TYR A 53 3.18 11.66 -5.65
N MET A 54 2.83 12.76 -4.99
CA MET A 54 1.91 13.78 -5.48
C MET A 54 2.66 15.03 -5.90
N LEU A 55 2.27 15.60 -7.04
CA LEU A 55 2.71 16.90 -7.50
C LEU A 55 1.82 17.97 -6.87
N VAL A 56 2.43 18.91 -6.15
CA VAL A 56 1.73 19.99 -5.44
C VAL A 56 2.17 21.34 -5.99
N SER A 57 1.21 22.24 -6.19
CA SER A 57 1.43 23.64 -6.54
C SER A 57 1.06 24.54 -5.36
N PHE A 58 1.97 25.45 -5.00
CA PHE A 58 1.82 26.41 -3.93
C PHE A 58 1.50 27.80 -4.48
N ASP A 59 0.31 28.29 -4.16
CA ASP A 59 -0.06 29.68 -4.34
C ASP A 59 0.31 30.45 -3.07
N HIS A 60 1.51 31.03 -3.06
CA HIS A 60 2.03 31.77 -1.90
C HIS A 60 1.30 33.09 -1.63
N VAL A 61 0.56 33.63 -2.61
CA VAL A 61 -0.21 34.87 -2.46
C VAL A 61 -1.53 34.57 -1.76
N ASN A 62 -2.30 33.61 -2.27
CA ASN A 62 -3.60 33.24 -1.72
C ASN A 62 -3.52 32.19 -0.61
N LYS A 63 -2.31 31.72 -0.28
CA LYS A 63 -2.04 30.68 0.72
C LYS A 63 -2.86 29.42 0.46
N LYS A 64 -2.74 28.88 -0.76
CA LYS A 64 -3.39 27.62 -1.17
C LYS A 64 -2.37 26.61 -1.67
N ALA A 65 -2.46 25.36 -1.22
CA ALA A 65 -1.77 24.23 -1.82
C ALA A 65 -2.80 23.42 -2.64
N ARG A 66 -2.44 23.06 -3.88
CA ARG A 66 -3.33 22.38 -4.84
C ARG A 66 -2.58 21.26 -5.56
N LEU A 67 -3.27 20.23 -5.99
CA LEU A 67 -2.69 19.12 -6.75
C LEU A 67 -2.47 19.53 -8.21
N LEU A 68 -1.23 19.43 -8.68
CA LEU A 68 -0.81 19.83 -10.01
C LEU A 68 -1.06 18.69 -11.01
N LEU A 69 -1.97 18.90 -11.96
CA LEU A 69 -2.42 17.87 -12.91
C LEU A 69 -1.45 17.67 -14.10
N LYS A 70 -0.16 17.56 -13.80
CA LYS A 70 0.95 17.45 -14.79
C LYS A 70 1.75 16.14 -14.70
N GLY A 71 1.26 15.15 -13.95
CA GLY A 71 1.92 13.87 -13.75
C GLY A 71 2.35 13.21 -15.06
N GLY A 72 1.45 13.16 -16.05
CA GLY A 72 1.76 12.60 -17.37
C GLY A 72 2.86 13.35 -18.13
N GLU A 73 2.85 14.69 -18.14
CA GLU A 73 3.87 15.50 -18.83
C GLU A 73 5.27 15.32 -18.20
N ILE A 74 5.31 15.30 -16.87
CA ILE A 74 6.55 15.10 -16.11
C ILE A 74 7.05 13.67 -16.31
N LEU A 75 6.16 12.69 -16.22
CA LEU A 75 6.47 11.28 -16.45
C LEU A 75 7.06 11.03 -17.84
N ASP A 76 6.44 11.59 -18.89
CA ASP A 76 6.94 11.45 -20.26
C ASP A 76 8.37 11.99 -20.36
N THR A 77 8.64 13.14 -19.73
CA THR A 77 9.98 13.74 -19.69
C THR A 77 10.98 12.87 -18.92
N LEU A 78 10.59 12.34 -17.76
CA LEU A 78 11.42 11.44 -16.95
C LEU A 78 11.78 10.16 -17.71
N GLN A 79 10.80 9.50 -18.32
CA GLN A 79 11.04 8.29 -19.10
C GLN A 79 11.90 8.55 -20.34
N ASN A 80 11.69 9.69 -21.01
CA ASN A 80 12.46 10.08 -22.19
C ASN A 80 13.91 10.46 -21.83
N ARG A 81 14.18 10.96 -20.62
CA ARG A 81 15.55 11.25 -20.14
C ARG A 81 16.22 10.05 -19.49
N GLY A 82 15.43 9.13 -18.95
CA GLY A 82 15.88 7.96 -18.21
C GLY A 82 15.90 6.70 -19.05
N GLU A 83 15.01 5.76 -18.72
CA GLU A 83 15.02 4.37 -19.21
C GLU A 83 14.93 4.22 -20.74
N LYS A 84 14.30 5.16 -21.46
CA LYS A 84 14.23 5.11 -22.93
C LYS A 84 15.56 5.43 -23.63
N ILE A 85 16.46 6.16 -22.96
CA ILE A 85 17.81 6.47 -23.47
C ILE A 85 18.85 5.53 -22.88
N ASN A 86 18.78 5.30 -21.56
CA ASN A 86 19.70 4.45 -20.83
C ASN A 86 18.92 3.33 -20.13
N PRO A 87 18.94 2.09 -20.65
CA PRO A 87 18.28 0.96 -19.99
C PRO A 87 18.78 0.69 -18.56
N ASN A 88 19.99 1.16 -18.23
CA ASN A 88 20.61 1.07 -16.90
C ASN A 88 20.47 2.38 -16.11
N HIS A 89 19.48 3.23 -16.44
CA HIS A 89 19.20 4.44 -15.68
C HIS A 89 18.93 4.07 -14.21
N PRO A 90 19.47 4.81 -13.22
CA PRO A 90 19.38 4.42 -11.80
C PRO A 90 17.97 4.53 -11.19
N THR A 91 17.00 5.06 -11.93
CA THR A 91 15.62 5.31 -11.51
C THR A 91 14.67 4.95 -12.65
N LEU A 92 13.49 4.41 -12.33
CA LEU A 92 12.40 4.17 -13.27
C LEU A 92 11.15 4.89 -12.79
N TRP A 93 10.29 5.28 -13.73
CA TRP A 93 9.09 6.07 -13.44
C TRP A 93 7.85 5.50 -14.11
N ARG A 94 6.76 5.37 -13.36
CA ARG A 94 5.49 4.79 -13.82
C ARG A 94 4.31 5.75 -13.56
N PRO A 95 3.27 5.69 -14.41
CA PRO A 95 2.05 6.45 -14.17
C PRO A 95 1.23 5.81 -13.06
N GLU A 96 0.57 6.65 -12.26
CA GLU A 96 -0.41 6.22 -11.27
C GLU A 96 -1.82 6.76 -11.58
N TYR A 97 -2.82 6.35 -10.80
CA TYR A 97 -4.22 6.71 -11.05
C TYR A 97 -4.46 8.23 -11.15
N GLY A 98 -3.91 9.01 -10.23
CA GLY A 98 -4.08 10.46 -10.20
C GLY A 98 -3.27 11.14 -11.31
N SER A 99 -3.85 12.10 -12.02
CA SER A 99 -3.09 12.90 -13.01
C SER A 99 -2.05 13.82 -12.36
N TYR A 100 -2.07 13.93 -11.04
CA TYR A 100 -1.08 14.59 -10.19
C TYR A 100 -0.08 13.61 -9.56
N MET A 101 -0.15 12.31 -9.88
CA MET A 101 0.72 11.30 -9.29
C MET A 101 1.79 10.82 -10.27
N ILE A 102 2.94 10.48 -9.71
CA ILE A 102 3.99 9.69 -10.37
C ILE A 102 4.53 8.68 -9.37
N GLU A 103 4.95 7.52 -9.85
CA GLU A 103 5.57 6.48 -9.02
C GLU A 103 7.01 6.26 -9.47
N GLY A 104 7.93 6.20 -8.52
CA GLY A 104 9.35 5.96 -8.76
C GLY A 104 9.82 4.65 -8.15
N THR A 105 10.66 3.90 -8.87
CA THR A 105 11.33 2.68 -8.41
C THR A 105 12.83 2.77 -8.66
N PRO A 106 13.69 1.95 -8.02
CA PRO A 106 15.08 1.86 -8.43
C PRO A 106 15.18 1.36 -9.89
N GLY A 107 16.23 1.83 -10.57
CA GLY A 107 16.60 1.48 -11.95
C GLY A 107 16.72 -0.01 -12.21
N GLN A 108 17.28 -0.69 -11.22
CA GLN A 108 17.52 -2.12 -11.16
C GLN A 108 17.15 -2.60 -9.75
N PRO A 109 16.71 -3.86 -9.58
CA PRO A 109 16.49 -4.38 -8.25
C PRO A 109 17.80 -4.40 -7.46
N TYR A 110 17.71 -4.10 -6.16
CA TYR A 110 18.80 -4.24 -5.20
C TYR A 110 19.24 -5.71 -5.09
N GLY A 111 20.53 -5.91 -4.81
CA GLY A 111 21.11 -7.23 -4.56
C GLY A 111 20.79 -7.79 -3.17
N GLY A 112 21.32 -9.00 -2.91
CA GLY A 112 21.12 -9.72 -1.65
C GLY A 112 22.17 -9.45 -0.57
N THR A 113 23.16 -8.57 -0.80
CA THR A 113 24.22 -8.26 0.18
C THR A 113 23.76 -7.21 1.17
N MET A 114 24.28 -7.26 2.39
CA MET A 114 23.92 -6.30 3.45
C MET A 114 24.26 -4.85 3.07
N SER A 115 25.33 -4.63 2.30
CA SER A 115 25.75 -3.32 1.82
C SER A 115 24.69 -2.59 0.98
N GLU A 116 23.76 -3.33 0.36
CA GLU A 116 22.66 -2.73 -0.42
C GLU A 116 21.72 -1.89 0.45
N PHE A 117 21.65 -2.13 1.76
CA PHE A 117 20.83 -1.33 2.66
C PHE A 117 21.29 0.14 2.75
N ASN A 118 22.56 0.45 2.44
CA ASN A 118 23.04 1.82 2.36
C ASN A 118 22.57 2.55 1.08
N THR A 119 22.16 1.83 0.04
CA THR A 119 21.88 2.44 -1.27
C THR A 119 20.42 2.87 -1.44
N VAL A 120 19.53 2.40 -0.55
CA VAL A 120 18.07 2.63 -0.62
C VAL A 120 17.73 4.11 -0.54
N GLU A 121 18.16 4.77 0.54
CA GLU A 121 17.86 6.18 0.80
C GLU A 121 18.48 7.08 -0.28
N ASP A 122 19.70 6.79 -0.70
CA ASP A 122 20.36 7.50 -1.78
C ASP A 122 19.63 7.35 -3.12
N ASN A 123 19.05 6.17 -3.40
CA ASN A 123 18.25 5.97 -4.59
C ASN A 123 16.90 6.73 -4.52
N MET A 124 16.21 6.71 -3.38
CA MET A 124 15.00 7.52 -3.16
C MET A 124 15.29 9.02 -3.31
N ARG A 125 16.40 9.51 -2.73
CA ARG A 125 16.85 10.89 -2.91
C ARG A 125 17.12 11.23 -4.36
N LYS A 126 17.79 10.34 -5.11
CA LYS A 126 18.02 10.53 -6.56
C LYS A 126 16.70 10.66 -7.32
N ARG A 127 15.72 9.78 -7.03
CA ARG A 127 14.36 9.89 -7.62
C ARG A 127 13.73 11.25 -7.30
N ARG A 128 13.71 11.65 -6.03
CA ARG A 128 13.14 12.93 -5.61
C ARG A 128 13.82 14.11 -6.31
N GLN A 129 15.15 14.13 -6.36
CA GLN A 129 15.93 15.18 -7.03
C GLN A 129 15.65 15.24 -8.53
N GLU A 130 15.63 14.08 -9.20
CA GLU A 130 15.39 13.98 -10.64
C GLU A 130 14.01 14.55 -10.99
N ALA A 131 12.94 14.07 -10.35
CA ALA A 131 11.59 14.55 -10.61
C ALA A 131 11.40 16.02 -10.20
N SER A 132 11.99 16.45 -9.08
CA SER A 132 11.91 17.85 -8.62
C SER A 132 12.63 18.80 -9.59
N SER A 133 13.68 18.36 -10.28
CA SER A 133 14.40 19.19 -11.27
C SER A 133 13.53 19.61 -12.47
N LEU A 134 12.40 18.94 -12.69
CA LEU A 134 11.44 19.25 -13.75
C LEU A 134 10.32 20.19 -13.30
N LEU A 135 10.25 20.51 -12.01
CA LEU A 135 9.21 21.36 -11.43
C LEU A 135 9.66 22.82 -11.40
N SER A 136 8.72 23.73 -11.64
CA SER A 136 8.93 25.16 -11.42
C SER A 136 9.00 25.48 -9.93
N GLU A 137 9.59 26.63 -9.57
CA GLU A 137 9.84 27.07 -8.19
C GLU A 137 8.66 26.92 -7.20
N ASN A 138 7.43 27.21 -7.65
CA ASN A 138 6.23 27.13 -6.80
C ASN A 138 5.58 25.73 -6.77
N ASN A 139 6.21 24.72 -7.37
CA ASN A 139 5.70 23.35 -7.40
C ASN A 139 6.68 22.43 -6.68
N SER A 140 6.18 21.36 -6.07
CA SER A 140 7.03 20.39 -5.38
C SER A 140 6.51 18.97 -5.53
N LEU A 141 7.42 18.02 -5.39
CA LEU A 141 7.14 16.60 -5.33
C LEU A 141 6.99 16.18 -3.86
N CYS A 142 5.81 15.73 -3.47
CA CYS A 142 5.51 15.39 -2.09
C CYS A 142 5.13 13.91 -1.97
N SER A 143 5.81 13.18 -1.09
CA SER A 143 5.44 11.80 -0.70
C SER A 143 4.49 11.86 0.49
N ILE A 144 3.22 12.16 0.22
CA ILE A 144 2.15 12.28 1.22
C ILE A 144 1.10 11.24 0.89
N THR A 145 0.67 10.47 1.90
CA THR A 145 -0.30 9.39 1.67
C THR A 145 -1.65 9.92 1.20
N SER A 146 -2.27 10.86 1.90
CA SER A 146 -3.57 11.44 1.51
C SER A 146 -3.50 12.96 1.45
N PHE A 147 -3.93 13.55 0.33
CA PHE A 147 -4.03 15.00 0.23
C PHE A 147 -5.24 15.51 1.04
N PRO A 148 -5.06 16.36 2.08
CA PRO A 148 -6.09 16.65 3.08
C PRO A 148 -7.40 17.22 2.50
N ARG A 149 -7.30 18.03 1.44
CA ARG A 149 -8.43 18.68 0.77
C ARG A 149 -8.77 18.07 -0.59
N LEU A 150 -8.44 16.78 -0.80
CA LEU A 150 -8.80 16.06 -2.03
C LEU A 150 -10.32 16.12 -2.23
N GLY A 151 -10.79 16.54 -3.40
CA GLY A 151 -12.23 16.69 -3.69
C GLY A 151 -12.91 17.92 -3.10
N CYS A 152 -12.18 18.82 -2.42
CA CYS A 152 -12.72 20.13 -2.03
C CYS A 152 -12.74 21.11 -3.22
N PRO A 153 -13.60 22.15 -3.22
CA PRO A 153 -13.57 23.18 -4.25
C PRO A 153 -12.16 23.75 -4.48
N GLY A 154 -11.73 23.83 -5.73
CA GLY A 154 -10.42 24.37 -6.11
C GLY A 154 -9.20 23.54 -5.71
N PHE A 155 -9.33 22.24 -5.38
CA PHE A 155 -8.20 21.43 -4.94
C PHE A 155 -7.15 21.13 -6.02
N THR A 156 -7.46 21.32 -7.30
CA THR A 156 -6.56 21.04 -8.44
C THR A 156 -5.96 22.31 -9.04
N MET A 157 -4.82 22.14 -9.73
CA MET A 157 -4.18 23.15 -10.57
C MET A 157 -3.89 22.56 -11.96
N PRO A 158 -4.52 23.07 -13.04
CA PRO A 158 -5.61 24.06 -13.03
C PRO A 158 -6.88 23.53 -12.35
N GLU A 159 -7.77 24.44 -11.98
CA GLU A 159 -9.04 24.12 -11.34
C GLU A 159 -10.04 23.59 -12.38
N PHE A 160 -10.72 22.49 -12.05
CA PHE A 160 -11.77 21.90 -12.88
C PHE A 160 -13.02 21.58 -12.04
N PRO A 161 -14.23 21.82 -12.57
CA PRO A 161 -15.45 21.37 -11.94
C PRO A 161 -15.64 19.85 -12.08
N PRO A 162 -16.26 19.17 -11.09
CA PRO A 162 -16.69 17.78 -11.23
C PRO A 162 -17.67 17.58 -12.39
N THR A 163 -17.76 16.36 -12.91
CA THR A 163 -18.69 15.98 -13.99
C THR A 163 -19.70 14.94 -13.47
N PRO A 164 -20.72 15.36 -12.68
CA PRO A 164 -21.67 14.44 -12.02
C PRO A 164 -22.78 13.96 -12.98
N VAL A 165 -22.43 13.61 -14.22
CA VAL A 165 -23.37 13.16 -15.26
C VAL A 165 -22.83 11.91 -15.94
N GLU A 166 -23.66 11.15 -16.68
CA GLU A 166 -23.24 9.86 -17.28
C GLU A 166 -22.02 9.94 -18.19
N GLN A 167 -21.80 11.08 -18.84
CA GLN A 167 -20.62 11.32 -19.66
C GLN A 167 -19.32 11.34 -18.85
N GLY A 168 -19.39 11.61 -17.54
CA GLY A 168 -18.25 11.56 -16.65
C GLY A 168 -17.84 10.12 -16.30
N ALA A 169 -16.53 9.87 -16.26
CA ALA A 169 -15.98 8.57 -15.89
C ALA A 169 -16.40 8.18 -14.46
N SER A 170 -16.21 9.11 -13.51
CA SER A 170 -16.53 8.90 -12.09
C SER A 170 -17.99 9.19 -11.74
N LYS A 171 -18.64 10.14 -12.43
CA LYS A 171 -19.87 10.83 -11.97
C LYS A 171 -19.77 11.42 -10.56
N SER A 172 -18.57 11.76 -10.11
CA SER A 172 -18.37 12.24 -8.75
C SER A 172 -18.98 13.62 -8.54
N LEU A 173 -19.50 13.85 -7.34
CA LEU A 173 -19.91 15.17 -6.86
C LEU A 173 -18.71 16.09 -6.57
N PHE A 174 -17.52 15.51 -6.38
CA PHE A 174 -16.37 16.18 -5.77
C PHE A 174 -15.09 16.09 -6.62
N PHE A 175 -14.93 15.01 -7.38
CA PHE A 175 -13.70 14.66 -8.05
C PHE A 175 -13.83 14.90 -9.57
N PRO A 176 -13.12 15.88 -10.16
CA PRO A 176 -13.14 16.10 -11.60
C PRO A 176 -12.40 14.99 -12.34
N ASP A 177 -12.92 14.58 -13.50
CA ASP A 177 -12.30 13.50 -14.28
C ASP A 177 -10.90 13.90 -14.82
N GLN A 178 -10.59 15.19 -14.92
CA GLN A 178 -9.25 15.69 -15.25
C GLN A 178 -8.21 15.34 -14.17
N ALA A 179 -8.64 15.05 -12.95
CA ALA A 179 -7.78 14.55 -11.89
C ALA A 179 -7.46 13.04 -12.04
N ILE A 180 -8.09 12.34 -12.99
CA ILE A 180 -7.74 10.97 -13.39
C ILE A 180 -6.65 11.05 -14.46
N HIS A 181 -5.62 10.20 -14.36
CA HIS A 181 -4.53 10.15 -15.33
C HIS A 181 -5.05 9.87 -16.75
N LYS A 182 -4.46 10.54 -17.75
CA LYS A 182 -4.93 10.53 -19.15
C LYS A 182 -4.83 9.17 -19.84
N HIS A 183 -4.03 8.25 -19.29
CA HIS A 183 -3.91 6.90 -19.83
C HIS A 183 -5.28 6.18 -19.78
N PRO A 184 -5.77 5.62 -20.90
CA PRO A 184 -7.14 5.10 -21.04
C PRO A 184 -7.53 4.04 -19.99
N ARG A 185 -6.56 3.29 -19.48
CA ARG A 185 -6.75 2.30 -18.40
C ARG A 185 -7.52 2.88 -17.20
N PHE A 186 -7.16 4.08 -16.73
CA PHE A 186 -7.63 4.58 -15.43
C PHE A 186 -9.07 5.10 -15.49
N SER A 187 -9.41 5.87 -16.53
CA SER A 187 -10.80 6.31 -16.75
C SER A 187 -11.72 5.13 -17.07
N THR A 188 -11.23 4.15 -17.84
CA THR A 188 -11.97 2.91 -18.13
C THR A 188 -12.23 2.11 -16.87
N LEU A 189 -11.22 1.91 -16.02
CA LEU A 189 -11.37 1.20 -14.76
C LEU A 189 -12.39 1.90 -13.84
N THR A 190 -12.30 3.23 -13.72
CA THR A 190 -13.26 4.04 -12.95
C THR A 190 -14.70 3.84 -13.43
N ARG A 191 -14.91 3.95 -14.74
CA ARG A 191 -16.22 3.77 -15.36
C ARG A 191 -16.72 2.34 -15.20
N ASN A 192 -15.91 1.35 -15.55
CA ASN A 192 -16.33 -0.05 -15.55
C ASN A 192 -16.65 -0.57 -14.15
N ILE A 193 -15.93 -0.13 -13.10
CA ILE A 193 -16.30 -0.43 -11.70
C ILE A 193 -17.70 0.10 -11.39
N ARG A 194 -17.98 1.37 -11.72
CA ARG A 194 -19.29 2.00 -11.48
C ARG A 194 -20.41 1.29 -12.23
N HIS A 195 -20.20 0.95 -13.50
CA HIS A 195 -21.21 0.23 -14.30
C HIS A 195 -21.41 -1.21 -13.82
N ARG A 196 -20.34 -1.94 -13.49
CA ARG A 196 -20.42 -3.29 -12.91
C ARG A 196 -21.18 -3.27 -11.59
N ARG A 197 -20.84 -2.33 -10.70
CA ARG A 197 -21.47 -2.18 -9.37
C ARG A 197 -22.94 -1.80 -9.48
N GLY A 198 -23.33 -1.10 -10.55
CA GLY A 198 -24.68 -0.55 -10.77
C GLY A 198 -24.95 0.76 -10.01
N GLU A 199 -23.96 1.27 -9.27
CA GLU A 199 -24.01 2.51 -8.50
C GLU A 199 -22.58 3.07 -8.35
N LYS A 200 -22.44 4.32 -7.91
CA LYS A 200 -21.13 4.86 -7.51
C LYS A 200 -20.54 4.03 -6.37
N VAL A 201 -19.22 4.02 -6.26
CA VAL A 201 -18.58 3.60 -5.01
C VAL A 201 -19.03 4.53 -3.88
N ALA A 202 -19.10 4.01 -2.67
CA ALA A 202 -19.56 4.76 -1.51
C ALA A 202 -18.60 4.56 -0.35
N ILE A 203 -17.85 5.60 -0.04
CA ILE A 203 -16.83 5.61 1.00
C ILE A 203 -17.35 6.48 2.14
N ASN A 204 -17.48 5.90 3.33
CA ASN A 204 -17.93 6.59 4.52
C ASN A 204 -16.86 6.44 5.60
N VAL A 205 -16.11 7.51 5.84
CA VAL A 205 -15.04 7.55 6.84
C VAL A 205 -15.56 8.22 8.11
N PRO A 206 -15.43 7.64 9.31
CA PRO A 206 -15.92 8.29 10.52
C PRO A 206 -15.24 9.66 10.70
N ILE A 207 -16.02 10.70 10.95
CA ILE A 207 -15.48 12.03 11.24
C ILE A 207 -14.93 12.07 12.67
N PHE A 208 -13.81 12.76 12.88
CA PHE A 208 -13.35 13.08 14.22
C PHE A 208 -14.36 14.00 14.90
N LYS A 209 -14.83 13.65 16.09
CA LYS A 209 -15.75 14.47 16.87
C LYS A 209 -14.96 15.34 17.85
N ASP A 210 -14.62 16.55 17.43
CA ASP A 210 -14.00 17.57 18.26
C ASP A 210 -15.08 18.43 18.96
N GLN A 211 -14.67 19.42 19.75
CA GLN A 211 -15.53 20.22 20.64
C GLN A 211 -16.71 20.88 19.91
N ASN A 212 -16.49 21.36 18.69
CA ASN A 212 -17.47 22.06 17.87
C ASN A 212 -17.88 21.28 16.62
N THR A 213 -17.49 20.00 16.51
CA THR A 213 -17.96 19.15 15.41
C THR A 213 -19.46 18.87 15.62
N PRO A 214 -20.32 19.13 14.62
CA PRO A 214 -21.73 18.78 14.73
C PRO A 214 -21.91 17.29 15.04
N SER A 215 -22.86 16.95 15.93
CA SER A 215 -23.22 15.56 16.24
C SER A 215 -24.75 15.43 16.26
N PRO A 216 -25.37 14.75 15.27
CA PRO A 216 -24.70 14.09 14.17
C PRO A 216 -24.06 15.08 13.19
N PHE A 217 -22.88 14.74 12.66
CA PHE A 217 -22.35 15.41 11.49
C PHE A 217 -23.17 14.97 10.28
N ILE A 218 -23.71 15.93 9.53
CA ILE A 218 -24.52 15.70 8.35
C ILE A 218 -23.85 16.42 7.18
N GLU A 219 -23.55 15.66 6.14
CA GLU A 219 -23.01 16.18 4.90
C GLU A 219 -23.98 17.15 4.23
N ARG A 220 -23.43 18.21 3.63
CA ARG A 220 -24.20 19.18 2.85
C ARG A 220 -23.81 19.07 1.39
N PHE A 221 -24.80 18.85 0.54
CA PHE A 221 -24.62 18.80 -0.91
C PHE A 221 -25.29 20.03 -1.53
N PRO A 222 -24.87 20.47 -2.73
CA PRO A 222 -25.59 21.51 -3.47
C PRO A 222 -27.05 21.08 -3.70
N ASN A 223 -28.00 22.02 -3.55
CA ASN A 223 -29.46 21.79 -3.43
C ASN A 223 -30.15 21.00 -4.58
N ASP A 224 -29.45 20.64 -5.66
CA ASP A 224 -29.98 19.81 -6.76
C ASP A 224 -29.42 18.36 -6.75
N MET A 225 -28.52 18.04 -5.81
CA MET A 225 -27.73 16.79 -5.79
C MET A 225 -28.05 15.89 -4.58
N ASP A 226 -29.03 16.23 -3.76
CA ASP A 226 -29.38 15.45 -2.55
C ASP A 226 -29.80 13.99 -2.88
N ASN A 227 -30.41 13.78 -4.06
CA ASN A 227 -30.74 12.44 -4.56
C ASN A 227 -29.50 11.62 -4.97
N GLU A 228 -28.34 12.25 -5.19
CA GLU A 228 -27.10 11.58 -5.62
C GLU A 228 -26.20 11.15 -4.45
N ALA A 229 -26.53 11.56 -3.22
CA ALA A 229 -25.77 11.29 -2.01
C ALA A 229 -26.51 10.38 -1.01
N VAL A 230 -27.47 9.58 -1.49
CA VAL A 230 -28.27 8.63 -0.68
C VAL A 230 -27.40 7.66 0.15
N ALA A 231 -26.15 7.43 -0.25
CA ALA A 231 -25.22 6.53 0.44
C ALA A 231 -24.40 7.20 1.58
N ALA A 232 -24.54 8.51 1.80
CA ALA A 232 -23.87 9.21 2.88
C ALA A 232 -24.46 8.85 4.25
N LYS A 233 -23.60 8.60 5.24
CA LYS A 233 -24.02 8.24 6.60
C LYS A 233 -23.82 9.42 7.57
N PRO A 234 -24.72 9.61 8.56
CA PRO A 234 -24.46 10.52 9.67
C PRO A 234 -23.13 10.18 10.36
N ASP A 235 -22.42 11.19 10.87
CA ASP A 235 -21.10 11.06 11.52
C ASP A 235 -19.98 10.51 10.62
N HIS A 236 -20.14 10.59 9.30
CA HIS A 236 -19.12 10.17 8.34
C HIS A 236 -18.84 11.25 7.30
N ILE A 237 -17.57 11.36 6.92
CA ILE A 237 -17.10 12.04 5.72
C ILE A 237 -17.45 11.14 4.53
N TYR A 238 -18.25 11.64 3.60
CA TYR A 238 -18.69 10.91 2.42
C TYR A 238 -17.78 11.18 1.21
N MET A 239 -17.41 10.14 0.48
CA MET A 239 -16.64 10.23 -0.77
C MET A 239 -17.18 9.20 -1.76
N ASP A 240 -17.19 9.54 -3.05
CA ASP A 240 -17.99 8.82 -4.06
C ASP A 240 -17.24 8.46 -5.35
N ALA A 241 -15.90 8.55 -5.32
CA ALA A 241 -15.06 8.34 -6.49
C ALA A 241 -13.84 7.47 -6.19
N MET A 242 -13.39 6.72 -7.20
CA MET A 242 -12.16 5.91 -7.13
C MET A 242 -10.93 6.74 -6.76
N GLY A 243 -10.86 8.00 -7.21
CA GLY A 243 -9.76 8.90 -6.91
C GLY A 243 -9.58 9.26 -5.44
N PHE A 244 -10.57 9.08 -4.58
CA PHE A 244 -10.38 9.28 -3.13
C PHE A 244 -9.53 8.19 -2.47
N GLY A 245 -9.44 7.01 -3.09
CA GLY A 245 -8.63 5.90 -2.63
C GLY A 245 -7.38 5.71 -3.47
N MET A 246 -7.54 5.47 -4.77
CA MET A 246 -6.43 5.26 -5.72
C MET A 246 -5.65 6.56 -6.02
N GLY A 247 -6.19 7.73 -5.65
CA GLY A 247 -5.46 9.00 -5.65
C GLY A 247 -4.62 9.24 -4.39
N ASN A 248 -4.53 8.26 -3.48
CA ASN A 248 -3.62 8.27 -2.34
C ASN A 248 -2.30 7.58 -2.72
N CYS A 249 -1.21 7.94 -2.03
CA CYS A 249 0.11 7.34 -2.23
C CYS A 249 0.42 6.24 -1.21
N CYS A 250 1.34 5.34 -1.55
CA CYS A 250 1.87 4.34 -0.65
C CYS A 250 3.34 3.98 -0.88
N LEU A 251 3.85 3.15 0.03
CA LEU A 251 5.15 2.52 -0.08
C LEU A 251 4.95 1.01 -0.23
N GLN A 252 5.50 0.43 -1.29
CA GLN A 252 5.43 -1.00 -1.56
C GLN A 252 6.83 -1.59 -1.66
N VAL A 253 7.00 -2.86 -1.29
CA VAL A 253 8.27 -3.56 -1.40
C VAL A 253 8.06 -4.92 -2.04
N THR A 254 8.73 -5.18 -3.15
CA THR A 254 8.73 -6.47 -3.82
C THR A 254 10.06 -7.17 -3.62
N PHE A 255 10.04 -8.46 -3.29
CA PHE A 255 11.25 -9.29 -3.20
C PHE A 255 11.05 -10.63 -3.90
N GLN A 256 12.12 -11.08 -4.54
CA GLN A 256 12.26 -12.37 -5.20
C GLN A 256 12.71 -13.42 -4.19
N ALA A 257 11.96 -14.51 -4.13
CA ALA A 257 12.29 -15.66 -3.30
C ALA A 257 13.16 -16.66 -4.08
N CYS A 258 13.81 -17.58 -3.36
CA CYS A 258 14.66 -18.60 -3.99
C CYS A 258 13.90 -19.63 -4.82
N SER A 259 12.59 -19.78 -4.55
CA SER A 259 11.69 -20.76 -5.15
C SER A 259 10.23 -20.39 -4.86
N ILE A 260 9.29 -21.09 -5.50
CA ILE A 260 7.86 -20.98 -5.19
C ILE A 260 7.53 -21.32 -3.73
N SER A 261 8.24 -22.30 -3.14
CA SER A 261 8.03 -22.72 -1.75
C SER A 261 8.41 -21.63 -0.76
N GLU A 262 9.56 -20.97 -0.98
CA GLU A 262 9.98 -19.84 -0.16
C GLU A 262 9.05 -18.63 -0.37
N ALA A 263 8.61 -18.37 -1.60
CA ALA A 263 7.65 -17.29 -1.90
C ALA A 263 6.34 -17.49 -1.12
N ARG A 264 5.77 -18.71 -1.14
CA ARG A 264 4.55 -19.04 -0.38
C ARG A 264 4.78 -18.92 1.13
N TYR A 265 5.94 -19.35 1.63
CA TYR A 265 6.27 -19.20 3.04
C TYR A 265 6.34 -17.72 3.46
N LEU A 266 7.08 -16.89 2.72
CA LEU A 266 7.20 -15.47 3.03
C LEU A 266 5.87 -14.72 2.88
N TYR A 267 5.04 -15.07 1.88
CA TYR A 267 3.69 -14.52 1.72
C TYR A 267 2.89 -14.68 3.01
N ASP A 268 2.86 -15.90 3.55
CA ASP A 268 2.07 -16.21 4.74
C ASP A 268 2.62 -15.52 5.99
N GLN A 269 3.94 -15.62 6.21
CA GLN A 269 4.58 -15.07 7.39
C GLN A 269 4.46 -13.55 7.46
N LEU A 270 4.52 -12.86 6.33
CA LEU A 270 4.43 -11.40 6.29
C LEU A 270 2.99 -10.89 6.32
N ALA A 271 1.99 -11.70 5.98
CA ALA A 271 0.59 -11.30 6.07
C ALA A 271 0.19 -10.88 7.50
N THR A 272 0.76 -11.51 8.54
CA THR A 272 0.52 -11.16 9.94
C THR A 272 1.26 -9.90 10.38
N ILE A 273 2.31 -9.51 9.65
CA ILE A 273 3.08 -8.27 9.85
C ILE A 273 2.39 -7.07 9.18
N CYS A 274 1.55 -7.28 8.17
CA CYS A 274 0.84 -6.22 7.46
C CYS A 274 0.10 -5.22 8.37
N PRO A 275 -0.79 -5.63 9.29
CA PRO A 275 -1.49 -4.70 10.17
C PRO A 275 -0.56 -3.95 11.13
N ILE A 276 0.53 -4.59 11.57
CA ILE A 276 1.53 -3.99 12.47
C ILE A 276 2.24 -2.83 11.77
N MET A 277 2.70 -3.07 10.53
CA MET A 277 3.38 -2.05 9.72
C MET A 277 2.43 -0.94 9.27
N MET A 278 1.15 -1.26 9.02
CA MET A 278 0.14 -0.24 8.74
C MET A 278 -0.03 0.71 9.93
N ALA A 279 -0.20 0.19 11.15
CA ALA A 279 -0.33 1.03 12.34
C ALA A 279 0.92 1.88 12.59
N LEU A 280 2.12 1.30 12.43
CA LEU A 280 3.39 2.04 12.57
C LEU A 280 3.56 3.16 11.56
N SER A 281 3.13 2.93 10.31
CA SER A 281 3.34 3.88 9.20
C SER A 281 2.22 4.90 9.02
N ALA A 282 1.08 4.75 9.71
CA ALA A 282 -0.06 5.66 9.74
C ALA A 282 0.23 7.11 9.30
N ALA A 283 -0.32 7.53 8.15
CA ALA A 283 -0.05 8.84 7.54
C ALA A 283 -1.26 9.48 6.82
N ALA A 284 -2.49 9.01 7.07
CA ALA A 284 -3.70 9.48 6.37
C ALA A 284 -4.84 9.90 7.31
N PRO A 285 -4.67 10.99 8.11
CA PRO A 285 -5.66 11.40 9.10
C PRO A 285 -6.77 12.32 8.56
N PHE A 286 -6.71 12.71 7.27
CA PHE A 286 -7.54 13.78 6.70
C PHE A 286 -8.14 13.37 5.36
N TYR A 287 -9.44 13.63 5.19
CA TYR A 287 -10.17 13.33 3.97
C TYR A 287 -11.18 14.42 3.64
N ARG A 288 -11.23 14.83 2.38
CA ARG A 288 -12.20 15.80 1.84
C ARG A 288 -12.33 17.10 2.64
N GLY A 289 -11.22 17.58 3.21
CA GLY A 289 -11.17 18.80 4.00
C GLY A 289 -11.67 18.63 5.44
N TYR A 290 -11.74 17.39 5.93
CA TYR A 290 -12.14 17.08 7.29
C TYR A 290 -11.10 16.23 8.02
N VAL A 291 -11.10 16.34 9.34
CA VAL A 291 -10.38 15.44 10.24
C VAL A 291 -11.17 14.15 10.41
N SER A 292 -10.60 13.00 10.03
CA SER A 292 -11.23 11.69 10.19
C SER A 292 -10.89 11.06 11.54
N ASP A 293 -11.61 10.02 11.96
CA ASP A 293 -11.30 9.21 13.15
C ASP A 293 -10.53 7.91 12.80
N ILE A 294 -9.80 7.92 11.68
CA ILE A 294 -8.88 6.87 11.23
C ILE A 294 -7.55 7.47 10.81
N ASP A 295 -6.46 6.71 10.88
CA ASP A 295 -5.10 7.21 10.58
C ASP A 295 -4.45 6.60 9.33
N CYS A 296 -5.12 5.65 8.68
CA CYS A 296 -4.57 4.88 7.56
C CYS A 296 -5.50 4.85 6.35
N ARG A 297 -4.94 4.74 5.14
CA ARG A 297 -5.71 4.81 3.89
C ARG A 297 -6.52 3.57 3.53
N TRP A 298 -6.25 2.43 4.16
CA TRP A 298 -6.65 1.11 3.68
C TRP A 298 -8.15 0.95 3.42
N GLY A 299 -8.99 1.34 4.38
CA GLY A 299 -10.45 1.26 4.23
C GLY A 299 -11.00 2.19 3.14
N VAL A 300 -10.36 3.35 2.93
CA VAL A 300 -10.73 4.30 1.89
C VAL A 300 -10.44 3.73 0.50
N ILE A 301 -9.22 3.22 0.29
CA ILE A 301 -8.84 2.61 -1.00
C ILE A 301 -9.57 1.30 -1.27
N SER A 302 -9.84 0.49 -0.24
CA SER A 302 -10.67 -0.70 -0.35
C SER A 302 -12.08 -0.38 -0.89
N ALA A 303 -12.71 0.65 -0.33
CA ALA A 303 -14.05 1.09 -0.73
C ALA A 303 -14.05 1.82 -2.08
N SER A 304 -12.96 2.46 -2.49
CA SER A 304 -12.90 3.26 -3.72
C SER A 304 -12.88 2.42 -5.01
N VAL A 305 -12.57 1.12 -4.90
CA VAL A 305 -12.57 0.17 -6.04
C VAL A 305 -13.44 -1.06 -5.79
N ASP A 306 -14.34 -0.98 -4.81
CA ASP A 306 -15.28 -2.04 -4.55
C ASP A 306 -16.32 -2.10 -5.67
N ASP A 307 -16.20 -3.09 -6.55
CA ASP A 307 -17.06 -3.28 -7.70
C ASP A 307 -18.28 -4.18 -7.40
N ARG A 308 -18.44 -4.62 -6.13
CA ARG A 308 -19.49 -5.58 -5.77
C ARG A 308 -20.89 -5.03 -5.94
N THR A 309 -21.74 -5.77 -6.65
CA THR A 309 -23.17 -5.48 -6.76
C THR A 309 -23.87 -5.55 -5.40
N LYS A 310 -25.13 -5.12 -5.33
CA LYS A 310 -25.96 -5.29 -4.13
C LYS A 310 -26.17 -6.76 -3.78
N GLU A 311 -26.31 -7.63 -4.78
CA GLU A 311 -26.43 -9.08 -4.60
C GLU A 311 -25.15 -9.69 -4.00
N GLU A 312 -23.98 -9.33 -4.55
CA GLU A 312 -22.67 -9.80 -4.08
C GLU A 312 -22.40 -9.35 -2.63
N ARG A 313 -22.83 -8.15 -2.25
CA ARG A 313 -22.73 -7.61 -0.88
C ARG A 313 -23.74 -8.18 0.12
N GLY A 314 -24.68 -9.01 -0.30
CA GLY A 314 -25.71 -9.53 0.60
C GLY A 314 -26.91 -8.62 0.83
N LEU A 315 -26.99 -7.47 0.14
CA LEU A 315 -28.08 -6.50 0.30
C LEU A 315 -29.34 -6.92 -0.47
N GLU A 316 -29.17 -7.69 -1.54
CA GLU A 316 -30.25 -8.27 -2.34
C GLU A 316 -30.05 -9.80 -2.52
N PRO A 317 -31.12 -10.57 -2.83
CA PRO A 317 -30.99 -11.99 -3.18
C PRO A 317 -30.14 -12.19 -4.44
N LEU A 318 -29.34 -13.26 -4.49
CA LEU A 318 -28.60 -13.64 -5.70
C LEU A 318 -29.58 -14.04 -6.80
N LYS A 319 -29.55 -13.33 -7.93
CA LYS A 319 -30.33 -13.59 -9.14
C LYS A 319 -29.45 -13.52 -10.39
N ASN A 320 -28.58 -12.51 -10.46
CA ASN A 320 -27.72 -12.25 -11.62
C ASN A 320 -26.24 -12.48 -11.31
N SER A 321 -25.83 -12.33 -10.04
CA SER A 321 -24.46 -12.60 -9.60
C SER A 321 -24.28 -14.08 -9.21
N LYS A 322 -23.09 -14.64 -9.48
CA LYS A 322 -22.75 -16.04 -9.18
C LYS A 322 -22.44 -16.27 -7.70
N TYR A 323 -21.93 -15.26 -7.01
CA TYR A 323 -21.34 -15.38 -5.67
C TYR A 323 -21.82 -14.29 -4.71
N ARG A 324 -21.91 -14.61 -3.41
CA ARG A 324 -21.82 -13.59 -2.35
C ARG A 324 -20.36 -13.40 -2.01
N ILE A 325 -19.87 -12.17 -1.95
CA ILE A 325 -18.44 -11.89 -1.79
C ILE A 325 -18.24 -10.95 -0.59
N SER A 326 -17.54 -11.44 0.42
CA SER A 326 -17.38 -10.80 1.73
C SER A 326 -16.51 -9.53 1.68
N LYS A 327 -15.46 -9.53 0.86
CA LYS A 327 -14.49 -8.43 0.75
C LYS A 327 -14.49 -7.76 -0.61
N SER A 328 -14.05 -6.50 -0.63
CA SER A 328 -13.71 -5.81 -1.89
C SER A 328 -12.58 -6.57 -2.60
N ARG A 329 -12.41 -6.36 -3.91
CA ARG A 329 -11.22 -6.86 -4.63
C ARG A 329 -9.93 -6.18 -4.17
N TYR A 330 -10.04 -5.08 -3.44
CA TYR A 330 -8.95 -4.47 -2.69
C TYR A 330 -9.21 -4.70 -1.19
N ASP A 331 -8.49 -5.63 -0.55
CA ASP A 331 -8.64 -5.92 0.88
C ASP A 331 -7.46 -6.75 1.43
N SER A 332 -7.47 -7.16 2.71
CA SER A 332 -6.51 -8.14 3.24
C SER A 332 -6.50 -9.46 2.45
N ILE A 333 -5.42 -10.24 2.58
CA ILE A 333 -5.37 -11.58 1.97
C ILE A 333 -6.51 -12.48 2.45
N ASP A 334 -6.91 -13.42 1.60
CA ASP A 334 -8.04 -14.32 1.87
C ASP A 334 -7.62 -15.77 2.16
N SER A 335 -6.36 -16.13 1.92
CA SER A 335 -5.85 -17.48 2.12
C SER A 335 -4.34 -17.49 2.32
N TYR A 336 -3.86 -18.26 3.27
CA TYR A 336 -2.47 -18.71 3.33
C TYR A 336 -2.20 -19.75 2.25
N LEU A 337 -0.97 -19.70 1.72
CA LEU A 337 -0.53 -20.49 0.58
C LEU A 337 0.37 -21.64 0.99
N SER A 338 1.03 -21.61 2.13
CA SER A 338 1.94 -22.67 2.58
C SER A 338 1.21 -23.72 3.42
N LYS A 339 1.75 -24.93 3.45
CA LYS A 339 1.19 -26.04 4.24
C LYS A 339 1.07 -25.74 5.74
N CYS A 340 1.96 -24.92 6.31
CA CYS A 340 1.85 -24.52 7.71
C CYS A 340 0.73 -23.51 7.97
N GLY A 341 0.32 -22.76 6.95
CA GLY A 341 -0.78 -21.80 7.01
C GLY A 341 -2.18 -22.43 6.91
N GLU A 342 -2.29 -23.64 6.36
CA GLU A 342 -3.59 -24.29 6.07
C GLU A 342 -4.53 -24.33 7.28
N LYS A 343 -4.02 -24.71 8.46
CA LYS A 343 -4.84 -24.79 9.69
C LYS A 343 -5.36 -23.44 10.19
N TYR A 344 -4.82 -22.35 9.66
CA TYR A 344 -5.18 -20.97 10.00
C TYR A 344 -6.05 -20.30 8.92
N ASN A 345 -6.38 -21.00 7.83
CA ASN A 345 -7.38 -20.56 6.86
C ASN A 345 -8.79 -20.79 7.43
N ASP A 346 -9.22 -19.93 8.35
CA ASP A 346 -10.45 -20.07 9.13
C ASP A 346 -11.61 -19.17 8.67
N ILE A 347 -11.43 -18.47 7.53
CA ILE A 347 -12.48 -17.65 6.91
C ILE A 347 -13.12 -18.40 5.74
N ASP A 348 -14.40 -18.12 5.48
CA ASP A 348 -15.12 -18.71 4.34
C ASP A 348 -14.56 -18.17 3.02
N LEU A 349 -13.86 -19.02 2.28
CA LEU A 349 -13.20 -18.68 1.02
C LEU A 349 -14.06 -19.07 -0.17
N ILE A 350 -14.67 -18.07 -0.80
CA ILE A 350 -15.44 -18.25 -2.02
C ILE A 350 -14.49 -18.51 -3.19
N ILE A 351 -14.65 -19.64 -3.88
CA ILE A 351 -13.83 -20.03 -5.02
C ILE A 351 -14.69 -20.38 -6.23
N ASP A 352 -14.15 -20.19 -7.43
CA ASP A 352 -14.71 -20.81 -8.62
C ASP A 352 -14.36 -22.30 -8.66
N LYS A 353 -15.36 -23.17 -8.45
CA LYS A 353 -15.16 -24.63 -8.34
C LYS A 353 -14.65 -25.27 -9.62
N GLU A 354 -15.01 -24.73 -10.79
CA GLU A 354 -14.58 -25.29 -12.08
C GLU A 354 -13.10 -25.01 -12.28
N ILE A 355 -12.68 -23.76 -12.05
CA ILE A 355 -11.27 -23.36 -12.08
C ILE A 355 -10.47 -24.15 -11.04
N TYR A 356 -10.96 -24.24 -9.80
CA TYR A 356 -10.30 -25.02 -8.76
C TYR A 356 -10.07 -26.48 -9.20
N ASN A 357 -11.10 -27.16 -9.71
CA ASN A 357 -10.98 -28.55 -10.17
C ASN A 357 -9.99 -28.69 -11.33
N GLN A 358 -10.00 -27.75 -12.28
CA GLN A 358 -9.03 -27.73 -13.38
C GLN A 358 -7.60 -27.64 -12.85
N LEU A 359 -7.32 -26.71 -11.93
CA LEU A 359 -5.98 -26.54 -11.34
C LEU A 359 -5.51 -27.81 -10.60
N ILE A 360 -6.40 -28.48 -9.86
CA ILE A 360 -6.11 -29.75 -9.19
C ILE A 360 -5.78 -30.86 -10.20
N THR A 361 -6.57 -30.98 -11.27
CA THR A 361 -6.34 -31.98 -12.34
C THR A 361 -4.97 -31.77 -13.02
N GLU A 362 -4.56 -30.52 -13.19
CA GLU A 362 -3.24 -30.14 -13.72
C GLU A 362 -2.10 -30.27 -12.68
N GLY A 363 -2.38 -30.80 -11.48
CA GLY A 363 -1.35 -31.11 -10.48
C GLY A 363 -0.86 -29.90 -9.68
N ILE A 364 -1.68 -28.85 -9.57
CA ILE A 364 -1.48 -27.78 -8.58
C ILE A 364 -2.04 -28.26 -7.24
N ASP A 365 -1.33 -28.00 -6.14
CA ASP A 365 -1.82 -28.37 -4.82
C ASP A 365 -3.01 -27.53 -4.37
N HIS A 366 -3.78 -28.07 -3.42
CA HIS A 366 -5.04 -27.49 -2.94
C HIS A 366 -4.96 -26.01 -2.55
N LEU A 367 -3.93 -25.60 -1.80
CA LEU A 367 -3.86 -24.24 -1.26
C LEU A 367 -3.61 -23.21 -2.36
N LEU A 368 -2.69 -23.51 -3.28
CA LEU A 368 -2.43 -22.62 -4.42
C LEU A 368 -3.62 -22.63 -5.39
N ALA A 369 -4.26 -23.79 -5.61
CA ALA A 369 -5.45 -23.88 -6.45
C ALA A 369 -6.62 -23.07 -5.88
N GLN A 370 -6.86 -23.13 -4.56
CA GLN A 370 -7.87 -22.31 -3.87
C GLN A 370 -7.60 -20.82 -4.03
N HIS A 371 -6.35 -20.39 -3.81
CA HIS A 371 -5.97 -19.00 -3.94
C HIS A 371 -6.26 -18.46 -5.35
N ILE A 372 -5.80 -19.15 -6.38
CA ILE A 372 -6.02 -18.72 -7.77
C ILE A 372 -7.50 -18.76 -8.13
N ALA A 373 -8.23 -19.81 -7.74
CA ALA A 373 -9.67 -19.91 -7.95
C ALA A 373 -10.48 -18.83 -7.22
N HIS A 374 -10.00 -18.34 -6.07
CA HIS A 374 -10.58 -17.19 -5.36
C HIS A 374 -10.38 -15.89 -6.15
N LEU A 375 -9.16 -15.61 -6.61
CA LEU A 375 -8.89 -14.37 -7.39
C LEU A 375 -9.78 -14.28 -8.64
N PHE A 376 -10.05 -15.43 -9.26
CA PHE A 376 -10.85 -15.57 -10.49
C PHE A 376 -12.36 -15.59 -10.27
N ILE A 377 -12.86 -15.37 -9.05
CA ILE A 377 -14.30 -15.06 -8.86
C ILE A 377 -14.65 -13.65 -9.36
N ARG A 378 -13.62 -12.82 -9.61
CA ARG A 378 -13.78 -11.43 -10.07
C ARG A 378 -13.90 -11.35 -11.59
N ASP A 379 -14.59 -10.33 -12.06
CA ASP A 379 -14.60 -9.98 -13.48
C ASP A 379 -13.39 -9.12 -13.85
N PRO A 380 -12.89 -9.23 -15.10
CA PRO A 380 -11.94 -8.27 -15.64
C PRO A 380 -12.63 -6.90 -15.75
N LEU A 381 -11.93 -5.84 -15.35
CA LEU A 381 -12.48 -4.48 -15.35
C LEU A 381 -11.90 -3.59 -16.45
N THR A 382 -10.75 -3.95 -17.01
CA THR A 382 -10.13 -3.23 -18.11
C THR A 382 -9.60 -4.23 -19.11
N LEU A 383 -10.21 -4.30 -20.29
CA LEU A 383 -9.76 -5.10 -21.42
C LEU A 383 -9.58 -4.19 -22.63
N PHE A 384 -8.49 -4.39 -23.38
CA PHE A 384 -8.24 -3.69 -24.64
C PHE A 384 -8.63 -4.62 -25.79
N GLU A 385 -9.23 -4.07 -26.85
CA GLU A 385 -9.69 -4.82 -28.03
C GLU A 385 -8.54 -5.65 -28.64
N GLU A 386 -7.35 -5.07 -28.70
CA GLU A 386 -6.13 -5.68 -29.23
C GLU A 386 -5.60 -6.82 -28.36
N LYS A 387 -6.11 -6.95 -27.13
CA LYS A 387 -5.68 -7.95 -26.14
C LYS A 387 -6.77 -8.98 -25.82
N ILE A 388 -7.80 -9.11 -26.66
CA ILE A 388 -8.83 -10.15 -26.51
C ILE A 388 -8.26 -11.53 -26.82
N HIS A 389 -7.53 -11.68 -27.92
CA HIS A 389 -6.95 -12.94 -28.36
C HIS A 389 -5.43 -12.87 -28.28
N LEU A 390 -4.83 -13.74 -27.46
CA LEU A 390 -3.41 -13.74 -27.12
C LEU A 390 -2.80 -15.12 -27.29
N ASP A 391 -1.48 -15.18 -27.30
CA ASP A 391 -0.74 -16.44 -27.22
C ASP A 391 -0.53 -16.84 -25.76
N ASP A 392 -1.38 -17.74 -25.26
CA ASP A 392 -1.36 -18.18 -23.86
C ASP A 392 -0.03 -18.81 -23.42
N ALA A 393 0.79 -19.29 -24.36
CA ALA A 393 2.07 -19.90 -24.04
C ALA A 393 3.19 -18.88 -23.78
N ASN A 394 3.04 -17.66 -24.29
CA ASN A 394 4.10 -16.65 -24.30
C ASN A 394 3.67 -15.30 -23.70
N GLU A 395 2.38 -15.07 -23.52
CA GLU A 395 1.81 -13.88 -22.88
C GLU A 395 1.11 -14.26 -21.57
N SER A 396 0.87 -13.25 -20.73
CA SER A 396 0.21 -13.44 -19.41
C SER A 396 -0.83 -12.38 -19.12
N ASP A 397 -1.22 -11.59 -20.12
CA ASP A 397 -2.03 -10.38 -19.92
C ASP A 397 -3.44 -10.72 -19.41
N HIS A 398 -4.02 -11.88 -19.75
CA HIS A 398 -5.32 -12.28 -19.20
C HIS A 398 -5.22 -12.71 -17.74
N PHE A 399 -4.16 -13.44 -17.37
CA PHE A 399 -3.86 -13.72 -15.96
C PHE A 399 -3.64 -12.42 -15.18
N GLU A 400 -2.78 -11.53 -15.69
CA GLU A 400 -2.48 -10.24 -15.09
C GLU A 400 -3.69 -9.30 -15.07
N ASN A 401 -4.69 -9.47 -15.95
CA ASN A 401 -5.94 -8.72 -15.89
C ASN A 401 -6.63 -8.90 -14.54
N ILE A 402 -6.75 -10.17 -14.10
CA ILE A 402 -7.38 -10.54 -12.83
C ILE A 402 -6.40 -10.33 -11.67
N GLN A 403 -5.16 -10.80 -11.80
CA GLN A 403 -4.16 -10.70 -10.74
C GLN A 403 -3.81 -9.25 -10.36
N SER A 404 -3.57 -8.38 -11.35
CA SER A 404 -3.20 -6.97 -11.09
C SER A 404 -4.35 -6.14 -10.51
N THR A 405 -5.59 -6.63 -10.61
CA THR A 405 -6.79 -5.97 -10.10
C THR A 405 -7.41 -6.68 -8.89
N ASN A 406 -6.74 -7.69 -8.34
CA ASN A 406 -6.92 -8.10 -6.95
C ASN A 406 -5.78 -7.44 -6.15
N TRP A 407 -6.12 -6.42 -5.37
CA TRP A 407 -5.16 -5.59 -4.65
C TRP A 407 -5.16 -5.95 -3.17
N GLN A 408 -4.35 -6.93 -2.81
CA GLN A 408 -4.28 -7.41 -1.43
C GLN A 408 -3.16 -6.77 -0.60
N THR A 409 -3.14 -7.02 0.72
CA THR A 409 -2.02 -6.60 1.61
C THR A 409 -0.70 -7.27 1.24
N MET A 410 -0.77 -8.53 0.82
CA MET A 410 0.33 -9.25 0.18
C MET A 410 -0.09 -9.66 -1.22
N ARG A 411 0.85 -9.66 -2.16
CA ARG A 411 0.62 -10.23 -3.49
C ARG A 411 1.65 -11.31 -3.79
N PHE A 412 1.18 -12.50 -4.14
CA PHE A 412 2.01 -13.58 -4.68
C PHE A 412 2.14 -13.38 -6.18
N LYS A 413 3.35 -13.21 -6.70
CA LYS A 413 3.61 -12.77 -8.08
C LYS A 413 4.33 -13.88 -8.85
N PRO A 414 3.62 -14.58 -9.76
CA PRO A 414 4.26 -15.48 -10.71
C PRO A 414 5.34 -14.77 -11.55
N PRO A 415 6.34 -15.51 -12.05
CA PRO A 415 7.30 -15.00 -13.01
C PRO A 415 6.61 -14.47 -14.28
N PRO A 416 7.02 -13.32 -14.82
CA PRO A 416 6.62 -12.90 -16.16
C PRO A 416 7.13 -13.91 -17.21
N PRO A 417 6.33 -14.24 -18.23
CA PRO A 417 6.79 -15.07 -19.34
C PRO A 417 8.09 -14.54 -19.94
N ASN A 418 8.97 -15.46 -20.34
CA ASN A 418 10.18 -15.15 -21.10
C ASN A 418 11.14 -14.14 -20.43
N SER A 419 11.18 -14.14 -19.09
CA SER A 419 12.10 -13.31 -18.28
C SER A 419 12.98 -14.15 -17.34
N ASP A 420 14.06 -13.56 -16.83
CA ASP A 420 14.91 -14.14 -15.79
C ASP A 420 14.35 -13.93 -14.38
N ILE A 421 13.22 -13.24 -14.23
CA ILE A 421 12.60 -12.93 -12.94
C ILE A 421 11.98 -14.19 -12.34
N GLY A 422 12.20 -14.41 -11.05
CA GLY A 422 11.69 -15.55 -10.29
C GLY A 422 10.33 -15.32 -9.64
N TRP A 423 9.94 -16.26 -8.77
CA TRP A 423 8.74 -16.14 -7.93
C TRP A 423 8.94 -15.01 -6.92
N ARG A 424 7.99 -14.10 -6.84
CA ARG A 424 8.08 -12.91 -5.99
C ARG A 424 6.89 -12.81 -5.05
N VAL A 425 7.08 -12.03 -4.01
CA VAL A 425 5.99 -11.53 -3.18
C VAL A 425 6.15 -10.03 -2.99
N GLU A 426 5.04 -9.35 -2.77
CA GLU A 426 4.98 -7.90 -2.66
C GLU A 426 4.21 -7.51 -1.39
N PHE A 427 4.84 -6.70 -0.55
CA PHE A 427 4.33 -6.17 0.71
C PHE A 427 3.77 -4.76 0.47
N ARG A 428 2.46 -4.58 0.65
CA ARG A 428 1.68 -3.42 0.16
C ARG A 428 1.00 -2.51 1.21
N PRO A 429 0.96 -2.80 2.53
CA PRO A 429 0.12 -2.05 3.46
C PRO A 429 0.72 -0.73 3.93
N VAL A 430 2.00 -0.45 3.65
CA VAL A 430 2.73 0.67 4.25
C VAL A 430 2.25 1.99 3.67
N GLU A 431 1.94 2.94 4.54
CA GLU A 431 1.65 4.33 4.16
C GLU A 431 2.96 5.00 3.70
N VAL A 432 2.93 5.84 2.67
CA VAL A 432 4.15 6.58 2.28
C VAL A 432 4.45 7.68 3.31
N GLN A 433 5.74 7.87 3.61
CA GLN A 433 6.24 8.84 4.59
C GLN A 433 6.81 10.10 3.92
N LEU A 434 6.98 11.17 4.70
CA LEU A 434 7.41 12.47 4.19
C LEU A 434 8.84 12.44 3.65
N THR A 435 9.76 11.79 4.36
CA THR A 435 11.19 11.79 4.01
C THR A 435 11.65 10.47 3.39
N ASP A 436 12.70 10.54 2.58
CA ASP A 436 13.35 9.35 2.01
C ASP A 436 13.97 8.47 3.10
N PHE A 437 14.42 9.06 4.21
CA PHE A 437 14.91 8.35 5.40
C PHE A 437 13.83 7.48 6.03
N GLU A 438 12.63 8.03 6.30
CA GLU A 438 11.53 7.27 6.89
C GLU A 438 11.05 6.14 5.98
N ASN A 439 10.91 6.40 4.68
CA ASN A 439 10.52 5.39 3.70
C ASN A 439 11.58 4.28 3.65
N SER A 440 12.86 4.63 3.56
CA SER A 440 13.97 3.66 3.58
C SER A 440 13.97 2.81 4.85
N ALA A 441 13.69 3.41 6.01
CA ALA A 441 13.64 2.68 7.28
C ALA A 441 12.61 1.54 7.25
N TYR A 442 11.41 1.80 6.73
CA TYR A 442 10.37 0.77 6.61
C TYR A 442 10.71 -0.29 5.57
N VAL A 443 11.28 0.10 4.42
CA VAL A 443 11.74 -0.85 3.40
C VAL A 443 12.80 -1.79 3.97
N VAL A 444 13.85 -1.23 4.57
CA VAL A 444 14.95 -2.01 5.16
C VAL A 444 14.45 -2.93 6.27
N PHE A 445 13.54 -2.46 7.12
CA PHE A 445 12.94 -3.30 8.16
C PHE A 445 12.23 -4.53 7.58
N VAL A 446 11.36 -4.35 6.58
CA VAL A 446 10.61 -5.46 5.97
C VAL A 446 11.57 -6.45 5.31
N VAL A 447 12.55 -5.97 4.54
CA VAL A 447 13.52 -6.83 3.86
C VAL A 447 14.38 -7.60 4.85
N LEU A 448 14.92 -6.92 5.87
CA LEU A 448 15.71 -7.56 6.93
C LEU A 448 14.87 -8.59 7.69
N LEU A 449 13.61 -8.29 8.00
CA LEU A 449 12.70 -9.23 8.64
C LEU A 449 12.51 -10.50 7.79
N THR A 450 12.42 -10.40 6.45
CA THR A 450 12.37 -11.60 5.60
C THR A 450 13.61 -12.48 5.77
N ARG A 451 14.79 -11.88 5.97
CA ARG A 451 16.04 -12.63 6.15
C ARG A 451 16.03 -13.35 7.49
N VAL A 452 15.63 -12.64 8.56
CA VAL A 452 15.49 -13.23 9.90
C VAL A 452 14.46 -14.35 9.92
N ILE A 453 13.30 -14.17 9.29
CA ILE A 453 12.26 -15.21 9.18
C ILE A 453 12.85 -16.50 8.59
N LEU A 454 13.62 -16.40 7.51
CA LEU A 454 14.21 -17.56 6.84
C LEU A 454 15.38 -18.16 7.64
N SER A 455 16.26 -17.32 8.17
CA SER A 455 17.46 -17.76 8.89
C SER A 455 17.12 -18.42 10.22
N TYR A 456 16.18 -17.85 10.98
CA TYR A 456 15.77 -18.37 12.29
C TYR A 456 14.52 -19.25 12.23
N LYS A 457 13.95 -19.44 11.02
CA LYS A 457 12.71 -20.21 10.80
C LYS A 457 11.57 -19.72 11.69
N LEU A 458 11.46 -18.40 11.82
CA LEU A 458 10.42 -17.77 12.64
C LEU A 458 9.03 -18.11 12.08
N ASP A 459 8.06 -18.15 12.97
CA ASP A 459 6.68 -18.48 12.67
C ASP A 459 5.74 -17.49 13.35
N PHE A 460 5.03 -16.71 12.54
CA PHE A 460 4.10 -15.66 12.95
C PHE A 460 2.65 -16.00 12.66
N LEU A 461 2.38 -17.20 12.14
CA LEU A 461 1.04 -17.56 11.66
C LEU A 461 0.04 -17.61 12.81
N ILE A 462 -1.12 -17.02 12.55
CA ILE A 462 -2.32 -16.97 13.39
C ILE A 462 -3.54 -17.12 12.46
N PRO A 463 -4.74 -17.42 12.98
CA PRO A 463 -5.93 -17.51 12.13
C PRO A 463 -6.18 -16.23 11.30
N LEU A 464 -6.55 -16.37 10.03
CA LEU A 464 -6.79 -15.23 9.13
C LEU A 464 -7.88 -14.31 9.63
N SER A 465 -8.91 -14.83 10.31
CA SER A 465 -9.93 -14.00 10.96
C SER A 465 -9.32 -12.98 11.94
N LYS A 466 -8.23 -13.36 12.64
CA LYS A 466 -7.48 -12.48 13.55
C LYS A 466 -6.58 -11.50 12.83
N VAL A 467 -6.04 -11.88 11.68
CA VAL A 467 -5.34 -10.93 10.78
C VAL A 467 -6.33 -9.86 10.28
N ASP A 468 -7.56 -10.24 9.90
CA ASP A 468 -8.60 -9.30 9.47
C ASP A 468 -9.05 -8.36 10.60
N GLU A 469 -9.18 -8.88 11.83
CA GLU A 469 -9.43 -8.06 13.02
C GLU A 469 -8.29 -7.06 13.26
N ASN A 470 -7.04 -7.49 13.13
CA ASN A 470 -5.86 -6.62 13.23
C ASN A 470 -5.84 -5.54 12.14
N MET A 471 -6.23 -5.85 10.91
CA MET A 471 -6.32 -4.88 9.82
C MET A 471 -7.37 -3.78 10.09
N LYS A 472 -8.47 -4.13 10.77
CA LYS A 472 -9.47 -3.16 11.24
C LYS A 472 -8.93 -2.33 12.41
N MET A 473 -8.20 -2.95 13.33
CA MET A 473 -7.56 -2.25 14.45
C MET A 473 -6.50 -1.24 13.98
N ALA A 474 -5.67 -1.63 13.01
CA ALA A 474 -4.56 -0.81 12.49
C ALA A 474 -4.99 0.54 11.91
N GLN A 475 -6.23 0.64 11.45
CA GLN A 475 -6.76 1.86 10.85
C GLN A 475 -7.27 2.87 11.88
N LYS A 476 -7.55 2.45 13.12
CA LYS A 476 -8.12 3.33 14.14
C LYS A 476 -7.14 4.45 14.47
N ARG A 477 -7.68 5.61 14.82
CA ARG A 477 -6.88 6.74 15.30
C ARG A 477 -5.99 6.32 16.47
N ASP A 478 -4.70 6.65 16.37
CA ASP A 478 -3.65 6.37 17.36
C ASP A 478 -3.45 4.88 17.68
N ALA A 479 -3.81 3.99 16.75
CA ALA A 479 -3.71 2.53 16.93
C ALA A 479 -2.30 2.05 17.26
N VAL A 480 -1.26 2.76 16.82
CA VAL A 480 0.14 2.45 17.16
C VAL A 480 0.40 2.49 18.67
N LYS A 481 -0.26 3.40 19.40
CA LYS A 481 -0.10 3.56 20.86
C LYS A 481 -1.19 2.86 21.66
N GLN A 482 -2.41 2.85 21.13
CA GLN A 482 -3.61 2.43 21.87
C GLN A 482 -4.17 1.08 21.42
N GLY A 483 -3.79 0.62 20.23
CA GLY A 483 -4.27 -0.62 19.65
C GLY A 483 -3.63 -1.85 20.28
N MET A 484 -4.42 -2.92 20.36
CA MET A 484 -3.97 -4.26 20.73
C MET A 484 -4.21 -5.18 19.55
N PHE A 485 -3.19 -5.96 19.19
CA PHE A 485 -3.14 -6.77 17.99
C PHE A 485 -2.91 -8.23 18.36
N TYR A 486 -3.65 -9.14 17.74
CA TYR A 486 -3.40 -10.57 17.88
C TYR A 486 -2.03 -10.89 17.28
N PHE A 487 -1.16 -11.49 18.08
CA PHE A 487 0.18 -11.85 17.67
C PHE A 487 0.61 -13.14 18.34
N ARG A 488 1.50 -13.89 17.68
CA ARG A 488 1.94 -15.20 18.17
C ARG A 488 2.78 -15.04 19.44
N LYS A 489 2.54 -15.88 20.45
CA LYS A 489 3.29 -15.85 21.71
C LYS A 489 4.72 -16.38 21.51
N ASP A 490 4.84 -17.58 20.94
CA ASP A 490 6.10 -18.22 20.63
C ASP A 490 6.31 -18.28 19.11
N ILE A 491 7.33 -17.55 18.66
CA ILE A 491 7.70 -17.40 17.26
C ILE A 491 8.87 -18.29 16.86
N SER A 492 9.50 -18.96 17.82
CA SER A 492 10.56 -19.94 17.56
C SER A 492 9.90 -21.29 17.27
N LYS A 493 10.09 -21.84 16.07
CA LYS A 493 9.68 -23.24 15.83
C LYS A 493 10.48 -24.13 16.78
N ALA A 494 9.79 -24.91 17.62
CA ALA A 494 10.34 -25.80 18.64
C ALA A 494 11.74 -26.32 18.29
N GLY A 495 12.77 -25.83 19.00
CA GLY A 495 14.11 -26.42 18.97
C GLY A 495 15.30 -25.52 18.59
N ILE A 496 15.20 -24.19 18.55
CA ILE A 496 16.39 -23.32 18.49
C ILE A 496 16.42 -22.43 19.74
N ALA A 497 17.08 -22.93 20.77
CA ALA A 497 17.57 -22.14 21.89
C ALA A 497 18.84 -21.39 21.45
N VAL A 498 18.75 -20.07 21.36
CA VAL A 498 19.88 -19.10 21.32
C VAL A 498 19.25 -17.75 21.65
N VAL A 499 19.66 -16.94 22.62
CA VAL A 499 20.70 -16.93 23.65
C VAL A 499 20.13 -16.02 24.75
N ASP A 500 19.85 -16.55 25.94
CA ASP A 500 20.51 -16.19 27.21
C ASP A 500 19.75 -16.86 28.37
N GLY A 501 20.49 -17.35 29.36
CA GLY A 501 20.00 -18.30 30.35
C GLY A 501 18.91 -17.77 31.27
N CYS A 502 17.68 -18.26 31.12
CA CYS A 502 16.77 -18.62 32.21
C CYS A 502 15.50 -19.26 31.63
N CYS A 503 15.43 -20.60 31.67
CA CYS A 503 14.24 -21.36 32.06
C CYS A 503 14.54 -22.86 31.91
N SER A 504 14.39 -23.58 33.01
CA SER A 504 14.56 -25.03 33.12
C SER A 504 13.60 -25.77 32.19
N ALA A 505 14.13 -26.73 31.44
CA ALA A 505 13.35 -27.77 30.78
C ALA A 505 12.45 -28.45 31.82
N GLN A 506 11.13 -28.29 31.66
CA GLN A 506 10.16 -29.16 32.30
C GLN A 506 9.48 -30.02 31.24
N ASN A 507 9.44 -31.29 31.59
CA ASN A 507 8.89 -32.42 30.84
C ASN A 507 7.45 -32.17 30.38
N GLY A 508 7.07 -32.86 29.31
CA GLY A 508 5.77 -32.72 28.68
C GLY A 508 4.58 -32.87 29.63
N MET A 509 3.68 -31.90 29.54
CA MET A 509 2.24 -32.03 29.75
C MET A 509 1.58 -30.73 29.26
N GLU A 510 0.49 -30.89 28.52
CA GLU A 510 -0.49 -29.87 28.09
C GLU A 510 0.00 -28.79 27.10
N SER A 511 -0.57 -28.85 25.89
CA SER A 511 -0.53 -27.77 24.90
C SER A 511 -1.05 -26.47 25.54
N ASP A 512 -0.26 -25.40 25.50
CA ASP A 512 -0.73 -24.04 25.81
C ASP A 512 -2.00 -23.77 24.96
N PRO A 513 -3.17 -23.51 25.58
CA PRO A 513 -4.44 -23.49 24.85
C PRO A 513 -4.59 -22.32 23.86
N GLU A 514 -3.69 -21.33 23.85
CA GLU A 514 -3.73 -20.23 22.88
C GLU A 514 -2.34 -19.92 22.30
N GLU A 515 -2.10 -20.30 21.04
CA GLU A 515 -0.84 -20.06 20.28
C GLU A 515 -0.53 -18.56 20.06
N TYR A 516 -1.50 -17.68 20.31
CA TYR A 516 -1.43 -16.23 20.08
C TYR A 516 -2.14 -15.45 21.20
N THR A 517 -1.84 -14.16 21.34
CA THR A 517 -2.44 -13.26 22.34
C THR A 517 -2.50 -11.83 21.82
N LEU A 518 -3.23 -10.95 22.50
CA LEU A 518 -3.25 -9.52 22.21
C LEU A 518 -1.98 -8.84 22.74
N MET A 519 -1.27 -8.13 21.87
CA MET A 519 -0.07 -7.35 22.21
C MET A 519 -0.18 -5.94 21.64
N SER A 520 0.42 -4.97 22.34
CA SER A 520 0.61 -3.62 21.78
C SER A 520 1.69 -3.64 20.70
N ILE A 521 1.70 -2.64 19.80
CA ILE A 521 2.78 -2.49 18.82
C ILE A 521 4.15 -2.36 19.51
N ASP A 522 4.23 -1.62 20.62
CA ASP A 522 5.46 -1.51 21.41
C ASP A 522 5.96 -2.90 21.87
N THR A 523 5.07 -3.73 22.40
CA THR A 523 5.41 -5.10 22.81
C THR A 523 5.89 -5.94 21.63
N ILE A 524 5.22 -5.88 20.48
CA ILE A 524 5.60 -6.66 19.28
C ILE A 524 6.96 -6.19 18.76
N ILE A 525 7.21 -4.88 18.69
CA ILE A 525 8.41 -4.32 18.07
C ILE A 525 9.60 -4.32 19.03
N ASN A 526 9.42 -3.80 20.24
CA ASN A 526 10.49 -3.58 21.20
C ASN A 526 10.62 -4.72 22.23
N GLY A 527 9.61 -5.57 22.35
CA GLY A 527 9.56 -6.64 23.33
C GLY A 527 9.03 -6.17 24.67
N LYS A 528 8.72 -7.15 25.53
CA LYS A 528 8.37 -6.96 26.93
C LYS A 528 8.82 -8.20 27.69
N GLU A 529 9.64 -8.00 28.71
CA GLU A 529 10.21 -9.08 29.52
C GLU A 529 9.11 -10.02 30.04
N GLY A 530 9.34 -11.33 29.92
CA GLY A 530 8.38 -12.37 30.29
C GLY A 530 7.14 -12.47 29.40
N VAL A 531 7.01 -11.64 28.34
CA VAL A 531 5.85 -11.63 27.44
C VAL A 531 6.22 -11.94 26.00
N PHE A 532 7.14 -11.16 25.41
CA PHE A 532 7.55 -11.33 24.02
C PHE A 532 8.95 -10.75 23.81
N PRO A 533 9.85 -11.42 23.07
CA PRO A 533 11.22 -10.94 22.85
C PRO A 533 11.32 -9.60 22.10
N GLY A 534 10.37 -9.33 21.19
CA GLY A 534 10.38 -8.14 20.34
C GLY A 534 11.09 -8.36 19.01
N LEU A 535 10.55 -7.84 17.92
CA LEU A 535 11.13 -7.97 16.58
C LEU A 535 12.48 -7.25 16.44
N ILE A 536 12.64 -6.05 17.01
CA ILE A 536 13.89 -5.29 16.94
C ILE A 536 15.03 -5.98 17.71
N PRO A 537 14.82 -6.47 18.95
CA PRO A 537 15.82 -7.30 19.63
C PRO A 537 16.29 -8.49 18.79
N ILE A 538 15.37 -9.20 18.13
CA ILE A 538 15.72 -10.34 17.25
C ILE A 538 16.51 -9.89 16.02
N LEU A 539 16.10 -8.80 15.38
CA LEU A 539 16.83 -8.22 14.25
C LEU A 539 18.26 -7.82 14.64
N ASN A 540 18.45 -7.24 15.83
CA ASN A 540 19.79 -6.90 16.33
C ASN A 540 20.64 -8.15 16.59
N SER A 541 20.07 -9.20 17.18
CA SER A 541 20.77 -10.48 17.38
C SER A 541 21.18 -11.10 16.04
N TYR A 542 20.34 -11.01 15.02
CA TYR A 542 20.70 -11.44 13.67
C TYR A 542 21.89 -10.65 13.10
N LEU A 543 21.86 -9.32 13.21
CA LEU A 543 22.94 -8.46 12.73
C LEU A 543 24.26 -8.65 13.49
N GLU A 544 24.22 -9.05 14.75
CA GLU A 544 25.41 -9.39 15.55
C GLU A 544 26.12 -10.65 15.06
N ASN A 545 25.35 -11.61 14.53
CA ASN A 545 25.86 -12.87 14.01
C ASN A 545 26.27 -12.80 12.53
N MET A 546 26.12 -11.63 11.90
CA MET A 546 26.47 -11.42 10.50
C MET A 546 27.70 -10.55 10.33
N GLU A 547 28.48 -10.85 9.29
CA GLU A 547 29.57 -9.99 8.83
C GLU A 547 28.96 -8.78 8.10
N VAL A 548 28.64 -7.74 8.87
CA VAL A 548 28.13 -6.45 8.37
C VAL A 548 29.20 -5.39 8.61
N ASP A 549 29.55 -4.62 7.58
CA ASP A 549 30.49 -3.51 7.74
C ASP A 549 29.90 -2.43 8.66
N VAL A 550 30.78 -1.65 9.27
CA VAL A 550 30.41 -0.68 10.32
C VAL A 550 29.44 0.37 9.79
N ASP A 551 29.60 0.81 8.54
CA ASP A 551 28.78 1.86 7.96
C ASP A 551 27.35 1.35 7.73
N THR A 552 27.21 0.21 7.06
CA THR A 552 25.93 -0.51 6.91
C THR A 552 25.24 -0.75 8.25
N ARG A 553 25.99 -1.22 9.26
CA ARG A 553 25.43 -1.46 10.60
C ARG A 553 24.92 -0.17 11.24
N CYS A 554 25.65 0.94 11.13
CA CYS A 554 25.19 2.24 11.62
C CYS A 554 23.90 2.70 10.92
N THR A 555 23.81 2.55 9.60
CA THR A 555 22.62 2.90 8.82
C THR A 555 21.40 2.11 9.27
N ILE A 556 21.52 0.77 9.34
CA ILE A 556 20.43 -0.11 9.79
C ILE A 556 20.00 0.25 11.21
N LEU A 557 20.93 0.48 12.14
CA LEU A 557 20.59 0.85 13.52
C LEU A 557 19.83 2.18 13.62
N ASN A 558 20.13 3.16 12.76
CA ASN A 558 19.38 4.41 12.71
C ASN A 558 17.94 4.20 12.23
N TYR A 559 17.74 3.36 11.20
CA TYR A 559 16.41 2.98 10.74
C TYR A 559 15.61 2.23 11.82
N LEU A 560 16.22 1.22 12.46
CA LEU A 560 15.59 0.48 13.54
C LEU A 560 15.25 1.38 14.73
N LYS A 561 16.09 2.39 15.02
CA LYS A 561 15.82 3.38 16.07
C LYS A 561 14.57 4.21 15.78
N LEU A 562 14.32 4.60 14.53
CA LEU A 562 13.09 5.29 14.14
C LEU A 562 11.86 4.42 14.47
N ILE A 563 11.87 3.16 14.01
CA ILE A 563 10.76 2.22 14.18
C ILE A 563 10.53 1.90 15.67
N LYS A 564 11.60 1.66 16.42
CA LYS A 564 11.58 1.47 17.88
C LYS A 564 10.85 2.60 18.59
N LYS A 565 11.23 3.84 18.27
CA LYS A 565 10.68 5.02 18.93
C LYS A 565 9.24 5.34 18.52
N ARG A 566 8.84 5.00 17.29
CA ARG A 566 7.44 5.08 16.86
C ARG A 566 6.58 4.06 17.58
N ALA A 567 7.07 2.82 17.68
CA ALA A 567 6.37 1.75 18.39
C ALA A 567 6.13 2.09 19.86
N SER A 568 7.10 2.68 20.55
CA SER A 568 6.96 3.10 21.95
C SER A 568 6.16 4.40 22.14
N GLY A 569 5.87 5.12 21.05
CA GLY A 569 5.23 6.43 21.09
C GLY A 569 6.14 7.59 21.53
N GLU A 570 7.46 7.38 21.59
CA GLU A 570 8.45 8.46 21.80
C GLU A 570 8.52 9.38 20.57
N LEU A 571 8.40 8.82 19.36
CA LEU A 571 8.20 9.56 18.12
C LEU A 571 6.77 9.37 17.60
N MET A 572 6.25 10.41 16.97
CA MET A 572 4.92 10.39 16.38
C MET A 572 4.92 9.65 15.04
N THR A 573 3.78 9.05 14.71
CA THR A 573 3.47 8.73 13.32
C THR A 573 3.18 10.01 12.54
N CYS A 574 3.31 9.97 11.21
CA CYS A 574 2.98 11.11 10.37
C CYS A 574 1.52 11.56 10.59
N ALA A 575 0.57 10.62 10.71
CA ALA A 575 -0.83 10.92 10.99
C ALA A 575 -1.00 11.67 12.32
N ARG A 576 -0.36 11.21 13.40
CA ARG A 576 -0.42 11.87 14.71
C ARG A 576 0.15 13.29 14.64
N TRP A 577 1.31 13.46 14.01
CA TRP A 577 1.94 14.77 13.87
C TRP A 577 1.07 15.74 13.05
N MET A 578 0.52 15.28 11.92
CA MET A 578 -0.39 16.07 11.08
C MET A 578 -1.63 16.52 11.87
N ARG A 579 -2.19 15.65 12.71
CA ARG A 579 -3.31 16.00 13.61
C ARG A 579 -2.93 17.06 14.62
N GLU A 580 -1.78 16.94 15.27
CA GLU A 580 -1.30 17.94 16.24
C GLU A 580 -1.00 19.29 15.57
N PHE A 581 -0.47 19.27 14.35
CA PHE A 581 -0.30 20.47 13.54
C PHE A 581 -1.64 21.18 13.28
N VAL A 582 -2.65 20.43 12.83
CA VAL A 582 -3.99 20.99 12.58
C VAL A 582 -4.66 21.46 13.88
N ALA A 583 -4.58 20.67 14.95
CA ALA A 583 -5.19 20.99 16.24
C ALA A 583 -4.60 22.26 16.89
N SER A 584 -3.32 22.55 16.63
CA SER A 584 -2.63 23.74 17.11
C SER A 584 -2.69 24.93 16.14
N HIS A 585 -3.26 24.76 14.95
CA HIS A 585 -3.32 25.82 13.96
C HIS A 585 -4.27 26.97 14.41
N PRO A 586 -3.86 28.25 14.31
CA PRO A 586 -4.65 29.37 14.83
C PRO A 586 -6.07 29.50 14.25
N GLU A 587 -6.26 29.09 13.01
CA GLU A 587 -7.59 29.11 12.34
C GLU A 587 -8.45 27.88 12.63
N TYR A 588 -7.92 26.85 13.28
CA TYR A 588 -8.70 25.64 13.54
C TYR A 588 -9.77 25.90 14.60
N LYS A 589 -11.04 25.68 14.23
CA LYS A 589 -12.19 26.03 15.06
C LYS A 589 -12.66 24.87 15.93
N LYS A 590 -11.88 23.80 16.04
CA LYS A 590 -12.25 22.57 16.74
C LYS A 590 -13.55 21.95 16.20
N ASP A 591 -13.82 22.13 14.92
CA ASP A 591 -15.02 21.68 14.21
C ASP A 591 -14.71 20.55 13.22
N SER A 592 -13.48 20.02 13.26
CA SER A 592 -12.94 19.02 12.33
C SER A 592 -12.85 19.48 10.88
N VAL A 593 -12.91 20.78 10.60
CA VAL A 593 -12.77 21.34 9.23
C VAL A 593 -11.33 21.79 8.99
N ILE A 594 -10.81 21.48 7.80
CA ILE A 594 -9.49 21.89 7.33
C ILE A 594 -9.67 22.93 6.22
N THR A 595 -9.30 24.18 6.46
CA THR A 595 -9.42 25.27 5.48
C THR A 595 -8.30 25.24 4.43
N ASP A 596 -8.42 26.02 3.35
CA ASP A 596 -7.34 26.18 2.36
C ASP A 596 -6.04 26.67 3.01
N ARG A 597 -6.15 27.62 3.96
CA ARG A 597 -5.02 28.17 4.69
C ARG A 597 -4.31 27.11 5.53
N MET A 598 -5.07 26.34 6.30
CA MET A 598 -4.54 25.22 7.11
C MET A 598 -3.86 24.17 6.23
N ASN A 599 -4.49 23.81 5.10
CA ASN A 599 -3.92 22.87 4.14
C ASN A 599 -2.62 23.40 3.54
N TYR A 600 -2.58 24.68 3.14
CA TYR A 600 -1.35 25.28 2.64
C TYR A 600 -0.22 25.24 3.67
N ASP A 601 -0.47 25.67 4.91
CA ASP A 601 0.57 25.70 5.95
C ASP A 601 1.06 24.29 6.30
N LEU A 602 0.15 23.32 6.37
CA LEU A 602 0.48 21.92 6.60
C LEU A 602 1.34 21.34 5.47
N ILE A 603 0.88 21.45 4.22
CA ILE A 603 1.58 20.84 3.08
C ILE A 603 2.91 21.54 2.82
N MET A 604 2.99 22.86 3.03
CA MET A 604 4.25 23.60 2.99
C MET A 604 5.22 23.09 4.06
N LYS A 605 4.74 22.83 5.29
CA LYS A 605 5.55 22.28 6.37
C LYS A 605 6.02 20.86 6.05
N CYS A 606 5.14 20.00 5.54
CA CYS A 606 5.51 18.66 5.05
C CYS A 606 6.61 18.73 3.99
N ASN A 607 6.48 19.64 3.02
CA ASN A 607 7.47 19.85 1.97
C ASN A 607 8.81 20.33 2.53
N GLN A 608 8.80 21.24 3.50
CA GLN A 608 10.02 21.72 4.16
C GLN A 608 10.73 20.60 4.94
N ILE A 609 9.98 19.72 5.62
CA ILE A 609 10.54 18.56 6.32
C ILE A 609 11.14 17.58 5.32
N ALA A 610 10.41 17.25 4.25
CA ALA A 610 10.83 16.31 3.21
C ALA A 610 12.13 16.73 2.49
N ASN A 611 12.40 18.04 2.43
CA ASN A 611 13.59 18.62 1.78
C ASN A 611 14.67 19.06 2.79
N ASP A 612 14.62 18.60 4.05
CA ASP A 612 15.56 18.96 5.12
C ASP A 612 15.71 20.47 5.38
N LEU A 613 14.71 21.27 4.97
CA LEU A 613 14.67 22.72 5.17
C LEU A 613 14.21 23.09 6.58
N THR A 614 13.56 22.17 7.29
CA THR A 614 13.20 22.37 8.69
C THR A 614 13.26 21.06 9.46
N ALA A 615 13.90 21.08 10.63
CA ALA A 615 13.90 19.96 11.55
C ALA A 615 12.51 19.69 12.13
N CYS A 616 12.20 18.42 12.36
CA CYS A 616 11.02 17.98 13.09
C CYS A 616 11.39 16.84 14.06
N PRO A 617 11.90 17.18 15.26
CA PRO A 617 12.31 16.19 16.25
C PRO A 617 11.19 15.24 16.68
N GLU A 618 9.93 15.66 16.59
CA GLU A 618 8.76 14.86 16.94
C GLU A 618 8.52 13.69 15.96
N LEU A 619 8.92 13.85 14.70
CA LEU A 619 8.82 12.83 13.65
C LEU A 619 10.10 12.02 13.46
N LEU A 620 11.25 12.71 13.48
CA LEU A 620 12.55 12.16 13.07
C LEU A 620 13.51 11.94 14.24
N GLY A 621 13.20 12.48 15.42
CA GLY A 621 14.13 12.56 16.55
C GLY A 621 15.23 13.60 16.34
N VAL A 622 16.12 13.72 17.32
CA VAL A 622 17.31 14.57 17.21
C VAL A 622 18.40 13.79 16.49
N THR A 623 18.63 14.10 15.22
CA THR A 623 19.77 13.58 14.45
C THR A 623 21.03 14.38 14.79
N VAL A 624 22.07 13.69 15.25
CA VAL A 624 23.44 14.23 15.28
C VAL A 624 23.97 14.12 13.86
N ASN A 625 23.85 15.18 13.06
CA ASN A 625 24.31 15.18 11.68
C ASN A 625 25.79 14.74 11.60
N LYS A 626 26.05 13.60 10.93
CA LYS A 626 27.40 13.32 10.41
C LYS A 626 27.66 14.32 9.28
N SER A 627 28.58 15.26 9.54
CA SER A 627 29.26 16.15 8.58
C SER A 627 28.39 17.05 7.68
N LYS A 628 28.19 18.31 8.10
CA LYS A 628 28.31 19.43 7.14
C LYS A 628 29.81 19.59 6.84
N PRO A 629 30.28 19.56 5.59
CA PRO A 629 31.62 20.03 5.29
C PRO A 629 31.66 21.52 5.65
N SER A 630 32.65 21.93 6.44
CA SER A 630 32.96 23.32 6.66
C SER A 630 33.30 23.96 5.31
N GLY A 631 32.35 24.68 4.73
CA GLY A 631 32.57 25.47 3.53
C GLY A 631 33.58 26.57 3.84
N ASN A 632 34.75 26.51 3.20
CA ASN A 632 35.66 27.65 3.11
C ASN A 632 34.92 28.80 2.42
N GLN A 633 34.74 29.89 3.15
CA GLN A 633 34.33 31.18 2.58
C GLN A 633 35.49 31.70 1.72
N SER A 634 35.34 31.66 0.40
CA SER A 634 36.09 32.55 -0.49
C SER A 634 35.25 33.79 -0.76
N VAL A 635 35.68 34.92 -0.21
CA VAL A 635 35.15 36.26 -0.48
C VAL A 635 35.58 36.68 -1.90
N PRO A 636 34.68 37.19 -2.77
CA PRO A 636 35.09 37.86 -3.99
C PRO A 636 35.37 39.35 -3.72
N VAL A 637 36.47 39.83 -4.32
CA VAL A 637 36.84 41.25 -4.48
C VAL A 637 35.91 41.92 -5.50
#